data_AF-A0A959TI38-F1
#
_entry.id   AF-A0A959TI38-F1
#
_cell.length_a   1.000
_cell.length_b   1.000
_cell.length_c   1.000
_cell.angle_alpha   90.00
_cell.angle_beta   90.00
_cell.angle_gamma   90.00
#
_symmetry.space_group_name_H-M   'P 1'
#
loop_
_entity.id
_entity.type
_entity.pdbx_description
1 polymer ?
#
loop_
_entity_poly.entity_id
_entity_poly.type
_entity_poly.pdbx_seq_one_letter_code
_entity_poly.pdbx_strand_id
1 'polypeptide(L)'
;MGRERRSRGLVAVLMGPVLVALLLLGLFSLLSEDRLAGSWPLGIKASEVSAYAALFDRQPQDTVPVGSDSYELSASDSSLCLAIGTDVGPPDWSTAMFRDTDVEIPVRVRRLRTERGGFVVKFPEETLFHTQRQLVLIPAGEGPIRAKFEQVLADELGVLAPEVGFVRLVICGEDRGMFIKEERVDRTFLRKHRIMEGQLVEMGLDPWRPDQLLPASDEPSMLARTYRERSSESDAAAWTDTERLVDWALLLWLCDREDLLREGVDLVHMGVTGRLLPVYRTRRGVDGLPPAKVLADRPLVRRLLSAEVLVRMKERREALLADRWRLEARMEAMEKAWMPLLESGSRLERARATRITKELLDRLEHGDPIAWWDRPLVPPAGEAQYAMERTVRSLSDIAEAVGGRVLGDTLFLDRGRYRIQDDLILPKGASLVLRSGVRLEIDPGRSILCQGPLHVRATPLNPVFVRPSEGDSAFGTFAVTGDGDTPCIITGLRMSGGTGASVAGQGHSAMLSLHGVRLVMERSELEDGRGEDLVNVKDSEVILEDCRFSGAFSDLVDLDRCTGSVADCWFGQAGTSGEGDALDLGGGRLVVRDCTLEGATDKGMSVGEIARVVVRGCTFRGSAIAMAVKDLSIAHVEDCLFTDNELVFQVRQASGIYGGARLFLYPNTYVGNARDREVDGLSRIEPRDVWDEDRLEGL
;
A
#
# COMPACT_ATOMS: atom_id res chain seq x y z
N MET A 1 64.02 47.65 -46.81
CA MET A 1 62.99 46.63 -47.14
C MET A 1 62.20 46.30 -45.88
N GLY A 2 60.88 46.50 -45.92
CA GLY A 2 59.84 45.77 -45.16
C GLY A 2 59.92 45.69 -43.64
N ARG A 3 59.30 46.67 -42.96
CA ARG A 3 58.94 46.60 -41.53
C ARG A 3 57.50 46.08 -41.43
N GLU A 4 57.30 44.77 -41.37
CA GLU A 4 56.00 44.18 -41.03
C GLU A 4 56.19 42.80 -40.38
N ARG A 5 55.83 42.70 -39.10
CA ARG A 5 55.23 41.53 -38.41
C ARG A 5 55.54 41.61 -36.93
N ARG A 6 54.53 41.99 -36.13
CA ARG A 6 54.16 41.42 -34.81
C ARG A 6 53.18 42.35 -34.08
N SER A 7 51.97 42.50 -34.61
CA SER A 7 50.78 42.93 -33.84
C SER A 7 49.56 42.04 -34.09
N ARG A 8 49.63 41.11 -35.05
CA ARG A 8 48.52 40.22 -35.42
C ARG A 8 48.36 38.98 -34.51
N GLY A 9 49.24 38.77 -33.53
CA GLY A 9 49.21 37.60 -32.64
C GLY A 9 48.17 37.70 -31.52
N LEU A 10 48.14 38.82 -30.79
CA LEU A 10 47.24 38.98 -29.65
C LEU A 10 45.78 39.18 -30.07
N VAL A 11 45.55 39.95 -31.14
CA VAL A 11 44.21 40.20 -31.71
C VAL A 11 43.64 38.91 -32.30
N ALA A 12 44.43 38.09 -33.00
CA ALA A 12 43.96 36.81 -33.53
C ALA A 12 43.63 35.80 -32.42
N VAL A 13 44.39 35.79 -31.32
CA VAL A 13 44.15 34.91 -30.17
C VAL A 13 42.91 35.33 -29.36
N LEU A 14 42.60 36.63 -29.27
CA LEU A 14 41.38 37.12 -28.61
C LEU A 14 40.14 37.06 -29.52
N MET A 15 40.30 37.18 -30.84
CA MET A 15 39.20 37.08 -31.80
C MET A 15 38.63 35.67 -31.89
N GLY A 16 39.43 34.61 -31.68
CA GLY A 16 38.95 33.22 -31.71
C GLY A 16 37.85 32.95 -30.68
N PRO A 17 38.09 33.14 -29.37
CA PRO A 17 37.09 32.97 -28.32
C PRO A 17 35.87 33.87 -28.50
N VAL A 18 36.05 35.11 -28.95
CA VAL A 18 34.94 36.05 -29.20
C VAL A 18 34.08 35.58 -30.37
N LEU A 19 34.68 35.08 -31.45
CA LEU A 19 33.94 34.56 -32.61
C LEU A 19 33.16 33.29 -32.23
N VAL A 20 33.76 32.40 -31.43
CA VAL A 20 33.09 31.20 -30.91
C VAL A 20 31.94 31.60 -29.98
N ALA A 21 32.14 32.57 -29.07
CA ALA A 21 31.08 33.06 -28.21
C ALA A 21 29.94 33.72 -28.98
N LEU A 22 30.23 34.47 -30.06
CA LEU A 22 29.21 35.03 -30.95
C LEU A 22 28.49 33.96 -31.78
N LEU A 23 29.20 32.90 -32.20
CA LEU A 23 28.61 31.74 -32.88
C LEU A 23 27.67 30.96 -31.95
N LEU A 24 28.09 30.72 -30.71
CA LEU A 24 27.27 30.08 -29.68
C LEU A 24 26.07 30.97 -29.32
N LEU A 25 26.26 32.28 -29.13
CA LEU A 25 25.17 33.23 -28.93
C LEU A 25 24.17 33.21 -30.10
N GLY A 26 24.66 33.21 -31.35
CA GLY A 26 23.83 33.10 -32.55
C GLY A 26 23.08 31.77 -32.63
N LEU A 27 23.76 30.66 -32.31
CA LEU A 27 23.18 29.32 -32.30
C LEU A 27 22.03 29.21 -31.29
N PHE A 28 22.26 29.63 -30.04
CA PHE A 28 21.27 29.53 -28.96
C PHE A 28 20.15 30.58 -29.05
N SER A 29 20.35 31.68 -29.79
CA SER A 29 19.30 32.68 -30.04
C SER A 29 18.43 32.40 -31.28
N LEU A 30 18.94 31.65 -32.27
CA LEU A 30 18.24 31.36 -33.54
C LEU A 30 17.66 29.94 -33.62
N LEU A 31 18.12 29.00 -32.80
CA LEU A 31 17.53 27.66 -32.75
C LEU A 31 16.10 27.71 -32.23
N SER A 32 15.22 26.90 -32.83
CA SER A 32 13.88 26.70 -32.31
C SER A 32 13.94 25.99 -30.96
N GLU A 33 12.96 26.30 -30.10
CA GLU A 33 12.84 25.74 -28.77
C GLU A 33 12.77 24.20 -28.79
N ASP A 34 12.03 23.63 -29.75
CA ASP A 34 11.94 22.18 -29.96
C ASP A 34 13.31 21.51 -30.22
N ARG A 35 14.23 22.22 -30.88
CA ARG A 35 15.59 21.71 -31.14
C ARG A 35 16.49 21.84 -29.92
N LEU A 36 16.36 22.93 -29.16
CA LEU A 36 17.10 23.12 -27.92
C LEU A 36 16.66 22.09 -26.86
N ALA A 37 15.36 21.79 -26.79
CA ALA A 37 14.77 20.82 -25.86
C ALA A 37 15.04 19.35 -26.22
N GLY A 38 15.66 19.09 -27.37
CA GLY A 38 15.91 17.72 -27.86
C GLY A 38 17.25 17.12 -27.48
N SER A 39 17.48 15.90 -27.97
CA SER A 39 18.77 15.21 -27.88
C SER A 39 19.81 15.88 -28.78
N TRP A 40 21.00 16.13 -28.24
CA TRP A 40 22.10 16.70 -29.00
C TRP A 40 23.10 15.62 -29.45
N PRO A 41 23.65 15.73 -30.68
CA PRO A 41 24.64 14.78 -31.17
C PRO A 41 25.97 14.92 -30.42
N LEU A 42 26.88 13.97 -30.66
CA LEU A 42 28.27 14.02 -30.17
C LEU A 42 28.43 13.97 -28.63
N GLY A 43 27.42 13.44 -27.93
CA GLY A 43 27.48 13.25 -26.48
C GLY A 43 27.28 14.53 -25.66
N ILE A 44 26.83 15.62 -26.31
CA ILE A 44 26.45 16.84 -25.62
C ILE A 44 25.26 16.52 -24.70
N LYS A 45 25.45 16.72 -23.40
CA LYS A 45 24.41 16.46 -22.41
C LYS A 45 23.40 17.58 -22.42
N ALA A 46 22.15 17.27 -22.07
CA ALA A 46 21.14 18.30 -21.89
C ALA A 46 21.62 19.37 -20.89
N SER A 47 22.43 19.01 -19.87
CA SER A 47 22.88 19.93 -18.81
C SER A 47 23.86 20.96 -19.32
N GLU A 48 24.63 20.58 -20.33
CA GLU A 48 25.51 21.50 -21.06
C GLU A 48 24.66 22.47 -21.88
N VAL A 49 23.63 21.98 -22.57
CA VAL A 49 22.68 22.82 -23.34
C VAL A 49 21.91 23.78 -22.42
N SER A 50 21.48 23.31 -21.25
CA SER A 50 20.81 24.10 -20.22
C SER A 50 21.72 25.21 -19.70
N ALA A 51 22.99 24.90 -19.41
CA ALA A 51 23.97 25.87 -18.97
C ALA A 51 24.26 26.94 -20.04
N TYR A 52 24.39 26.53 -21.31
CA TYR A 52 24.59 27.48 -22.41
C TYR A 52 23.33 28.32 -22.68
N ALA A 53 22.15 27.71 -22.64
CA ALA A 53 20.88 28.44 -22.79
C ALA A 53 20.73 29.50 -21.69
N ALA A 54 20.99 29.15 -20.43
CA ALA A 54 20.96 30.09 -19.30
C ALA A 54 22.00 31.22 -19.45
N LEU A 55 23.19 30.94 -19.98
CA LEU A 55 24.24 31.93 -20.21
C LEU A 55 23.87 32.96 -21.30
N PHE A 56 23.04 32.55 -22.27
CA PHE A 56 22.70 33.35 -23.44
C PHE A 56 21.26 33.89 -23.46
N ASP A 57 20.42 33.50 -22.50
CA ASP A 57 19.10 34.09 -22.30
C ASP A 57 19.26 35.53 -21.81
N ARG A 58 18.67 36.49 -22.54
CA ARG A 58 18.85 37.94 -22.32
C ARG A 58 17.59 38.63 -21.80
N GLN A 59 16.60 37.89 -21.32
CA GLN A 59 15.49 38.50 -20.61
C GLN A 59 15.87 38.72 -19.14
N PRO A 60 15.47 39.85 -18.52
CA PRO A 60 15.59 40.00 -17.08
C PRO A 60 14.87 38.81 -16.43
N GLN A 61 15.53 38.14 -15.49
CA GLN A 61 14.84 37.25 -14.56
C GLN A 61 13.97 38.13 -13.66
N ASP A 62 12.80 38.52 -14.17
CA ASP A 62 11.82 39.20 -13.36
C ASP A 62 11.24 38.20 -12.36
N THR A 63 11.66 38.41 -11.12
CA THR A 63 11.00 38.08 -9.86
C THR A 63 10.98 36.62 -9.41
N VAL A 64 11.35 36.49 -8.14
CA VAL A 64 11.11 35.34 -7.25
C VAL A 64 9.75 34.70 -7.57
N PRO A 65 9.69 33.39 -7.83
CA PRO A 65 8.41 32.74 -8.03
C PRO A 65 7.60 32.87 -6.73
N VAL A 66 6.49 33.61 -6.81
CA VAL A 66 5.50 33.67 -5.75
C VAL A 66 4.79 32.32 -5.71
N GLY A 67 4.90 31.60 -4.59
CA GLY A 67 4.06 30.44 -4.29
C GLY A 67 4.72 29.06 -4.32
N SER A 68 6.05 28.91 -4.33
CA SER A 68 6.67 27.62 -3.99
C SER A 68 6.78 27.47 -2.48
N ASP A 69 6.35 26.34 -1.96
CA ASP A 69 6.58 25.97 -0.56
C ASP A 69 8.10 26.03 -0.29
N SER A 70 8.47 26.72 0.79
CA SER A 70 9.86 26.87 1.20
C SER A 70 10.11 26.00 2.43
N TYR A 71 11.02 25.04 2.31
CA TYR A 71 11.43 24.22 3.43
C TYR A 71 12.72 24.77 4.01
N GLU A 72 12.70 25.11 5.30
CA GLU A 72 13.88 25.56 6.02
C GLU A 72 14.39 24.45 6.94
N LEU A 73 15.67 24.13 6.81
CA LEU A 73 16.40 23.27 7.73
C LEU A 73 17.39 24.12 8.52
N SER A 74 17.18 24.26 9.82
CA SER A 74 18.09 24.98 10.71
C SER A 74 18.71 24.05 11.75
N ALA A 75 19.95 24.32 12.15
CA ALA A 75 20.63 23.58 13.20
C ALA A 75 21.19 24.56 14.24
N SER A 76 21.17 24.16 15.51
CA SER A 76 21.76 24.95 16.60
C SER A 76 23.29 24.95 16.57
N ASP A 77 23.89 23.98 15.89
CA ASP A 77 25.34 23.84 15.73
C ASP A 77 25.78 24.25 14.32
N SER A 78 26.63 25.28 14.23
CA SER A 78 27.20 25.78 12.97
C SER A 78 28.01 24.72 12.20
N SER A 79 28.61 23.75 12.90
CA SER A 79 29.32 22.63 12.26
C SER A 79 28.36 21.67 11.56
N LEU A 80 27.13 21.55 12.08
CA LEU A 80 26.07 20.77 11.46
C LEU A 80 25.48 21.49 10.24
N CYS A 81 25.37 22.82 10.29
CA CYS A 81 25.02 23.63 9.12
C CYS A 81 26.02 23.45 7.96
N LEU A 82 27.32 23.40 8.25
CA LEU A 82 28.35 23.10 7.26
C LEU A 82 28.28 21.65 6.75
N ALA A 83 27.94 20.70 7.61
CA ALA A 83 27.79 19.29 7.27
C ALA A 83 26.52 18.99 6.45
N ILE A 84 25.43 19.73 6.66
CA ILE A 84 24.22 19.63 5.84
C ILE A 84 24.41 20.46 4.56
N GLY A 85 25.13 21.59 4.63
CA GLY A 85 25.30 22.54 3.53
C GLY A 85 26.49 22.30 2.59
N THR A 86 27.24 21.21 2.69
CA THR A 86 28.35 20.94 1.75
C THR A 86 28.38 19.49 1.32
N ASP A 87 28.99 19.20 0.17
CA ASP A 87 29.24 17.82 -0.27
C ASP A 87 30.22 17.05 0.63
N VAL A 88 30.76 17.67 1.69
CA VAL A 88 31.83 17.10 2.54
C VAL A 88 31.37 17.07 4.00
N GLY A 89 31.02 15.89 4.54
CA GLY A 89 30.48 15.74 5.90
C GLY A 89 29.85 14.37 6.13
N PRO A 90 29.51 14.03 7.39
CA PRO A 90 29.26 12.64 7.80
C PRO A 90 28.00 12.06 7.15
N PRO A 91 28.02 10.78 6.75
CA PRO A 91 26.91 10.10 6.07
C PRO A 91 25.74 9.71 7.00
N ASP A 92 25.85 10.01 8.29
CA ASP A 92 24.92 9.58 9.35
C ASP A 92 23.85 10.64 9.68
N TRP A 93 22.84 10.21 10.43
CA TRP A 93 21.71 11.04 10.82
C TRP A 93 22.10 12.14 11.80
N SER A 94 21.62 13.34 11.56
CA SER A 94 21.82 14.53 12.39
C SER A 94 20.49 15.20 12.73
N THR A 95 20.39 15.87 13.88
CA THR A 95 19.16 16.53 14.30
C THR A 95 19.09 17.97 13.76
N ALA A 96 17.98 18.35 13.15
CA ALA A 96 17.71 19.70 12.67
C ALA A 96 16.28 20.12 13.01
N MET A 97 15.98 21.41 12.92
CA MET A 97 14.62 21.93 12.91
C MET A 97 14.17 22.12 11.48
N PHE A 98 13.07 21.46 11.13
CA PHE A 98 12.36 21.64 9.86
C PHE A 98 11.28 22.69 10.07
N ARG A 99 11.23 23.69 9.18
CA ARG A 99 10.12 24.62 9.10
C ARG A 99 9.52 24.65 7.71
N ASP A 100 8.21 24.72 7.71
CA ASP A 100 7.37 25.09 6.57
C ASP A 100 6.49 26.28 7.01
N THR A 101 5.71 26.84 6.09
CA THR A 101 4.87 28.03 6.29
C THR A 101 4.02 27.98 7.58
N ASP A 102 3.51 26.80 7.93
CA ASP A 102 2.58 26.61 9.05
C ASP A 102 3.12 25.73 10.19
N VAL A 103 4.32 25.13 10.05
CA VAL A 103 4.77 24.07 10.98
C VAL A 103 6.26 24.14 11.27
N GLU A 104 6.64 23.93 12.53
CA GLU A 104 8.03 23.76 12.97
C GLU A 104 8.18 22.43 13.73
N ILE A 105 8.98 21.50 13.18
CA ILE A 105 9.13 20.13 13.68
C ILE A 105 10.61 19.80 13.87
N PRO A 106 11.03 19.21 15.01
CA PRO A 106 12.35 18.61 15.13
C PRO A 106 12.46 17.35 14.27
N VAL A 107 13.45 17.31 13.39
CA VAL A 107 13.66 16.23 12.42
C VAL A 107 15.06 15.63 12.51
N ARG A 108 15.23 14.45 11.93
CA ARG A 108 16.54 13.90 11.62
C ARG A 108 16.81 14.02 10.14
N VAL A 109 17.97 14.54 9.77
CA VAL A 109 18.39 14.72 8.38
C VAL A 109 19.64 13.88 8.15
N ARG A 110 19.72 13.24 6.98
CA ARG A 110 20.96 12.64 6.49
C ARG A 110 21.11 12.86 5.00
N ARG A 111 22.31 12.62 4.48
CA ARG A 111 22.57 12.66 3.04
C ARG A 111 21.95 11.47 2.32
N LEU A 112 21.50 11.71 1.10
CA LEU A 112 21.12 10.67 0.17
C LEU A 112 22.40 9.98 -0.35
N ARG A 113 22.40 8.65 -0.40
CA ARG A 113 23.57 7.87 -0.84
C ARG A 113 23.69 7.76 -2.36
N THR A 114 22.58 7.96 -3.06
CA THR A 114 22.45 7.72 -4.51
C THR A 114 22.62 8.98 -5.34
N GLU A 115 22.38 10.16 -4.77
CA GLU A 115 22.44 11.43 -5.49
C GLU A 115 23.24 12.47 -4.69
N ARG A 116 24.16 13.15 -5.36
CA ARG A 116 25.01 14.17 -4.73
C ARG A 116 24.18 15.42 -4.41
N GLY A 117 24.37 15.98 -3.22
CA GLY A 117 23.58 17.12 -2.73
C GLY A 117 22.14 16.80 -2.32
N GLY A 118 21.72 15.53 -2.36
CA GLY A 118 20.39 15.10 -1.88
C GLY A 118 20.36 14.80 -0.38
N PHE A 119 19.16 14.88 0.21
CA PHE A 119 18.89 14.67 1.62
C PHE A 119 17.68 13.76 1.85
N VAL A 120 17.68 13.07 2.99
CA VAL A 120 16.50 12.41 3.55
C VAL A 120 16.19 13.09 4.88
N VAL A 121 14.96 13.59 5.01
CA VAL A 121 14.44 14.16 6.24
C VAL A 121 13.47 13.16 6.85
N LYS A 122 13.67 12.81 8.12
CA LYS A 122 12.87 11.87 8.89
C LYS A 122 12.19 12.58 10.05
N PHE A 123 10.87 12.53 10.03
CA PHE A 123 10.00 13.08 11.06
C PHE A 123 9.82 12.10 12.23
N PRO A 124 9.50 12.59 13.44
CA PRO A 124 9.06 11.76 14.56
C PRO A 124 7.77 10.99 14.20
N GLU A 125 7.55 9.82 14.81
CA GLU A 125 6.35 9.00 14.53
C GLU A 125 5.05 9.72 14.92
N GLU A 126 5.08 10.51 15.99
CA GLU A 126 3.91 11.24 16.53
C GLU A 126 3.54 12.49 15.74
N THR A 127 4.48 13.03 14.95
CA THR A 127 4.32 14.29 14.22
C THR A 127 4.78 14.11 12.79
N LEU A 128 3.92 13.48 11.99
CA LEU A 128 4.12 13.28 10.56
C LEU A 128 3.91 14.59 9.79
N PHE A 129 4.66 14.78 8.71
CA PHE A 129 4.49 15.92 7.82
C PHE A 129 3.70 15.50 6.58
N HIS A 130 2.49 16.05 6.40
CA HIS A 130 1.54 15.62 5.36
C HIS A 130 1.36 14.09 5.28
N THR A 131 1.19 13.42 6.43
CA THR A 131 1.10 11.95 6.57
C THR A 131 2.37 11.15 6.23
N GLN A 132 3.50 11.84 5.98
CA GLN A 132 4.77 11.22 5.62
C GLN A 132 5.72 11.18 6.82
N ARG A 133 6.33 10.01 7.07
CA ARG A 133 7.40 9.86 8.06
C ARG A 133 8.76 10.27 7.53
N GLN A 134 8.98 10.13 6.22
CA GLN A 134 10.23 10.49 5.58
C GLN A 134 9.94 11.18 4.25
N LEU A 135 10.71 12.22 3.97
CA LEU A 135 10.75 12.86 2.66
C LEU A 135 12.18 12.78 2.11
N VAL A 136 12.29 12.70 0.79
CA VAL A 136 13.56 12.72 0.07
C VAL A 136 13.63 14.02 -0.72
N LEU A 137 14.66 14.82 -0.46
CA LEU A 137 14.92 16.08 -1.17
C LEU A 137 16.10 15.89 -2.11
N ILE A 138 15.92 16.17 -3.38
CA ILE A 138 16.95 15.99 -4.39
C ILE A 138 17.12 17.29 -5.17
N PRO A 139 18.34 17.81 -5.38
CA PRO A 139 18.55 19.02 -6.17
C PRO A 139 17.81 18.90 -7.51
N ALA A 140 17.06 19.92 -7.88
CA ALA A 140 16.35 19.95 -9.15
C ALA A 140 17.37 20.15 -10.28
N GLY A 141 17.94 19.05 -10.76
CA GLY A 141 18.80 18.99 -11.95
C GLY A 141 17.97 18.99 -13.23
N GLU A 142 18.31 18.12 -14.17
CA GLU A 142 17.56 17.96 -15.42
C GLU A 142 16.42 16.94 -15.30
N GLY A 143 15.31 17.19 -16.00
CA GLY A 143 14.14 16.31 -15.99
C GLY A 143 13.27 16.32 -14.72
N PRO A 144 13.28 17.35 -13.85
CA PRO A 144 12.52 17.29 -12.60
C PRO A 144 11.00 17.32 -12.91
N ILE A 145 10.63 17.93 -14.04
CA ILE A 145 9.26 17.91 -14.57
C ILE A 145 8.82 16.53 -15.06
N ARG A 146 9.73 15.72 -15.60
CA ARG A 146 9.39 14.36 -16.08
C ARG A 146 8.89 13.49 -14.94
N ALA A 147 9.55 13.53 -13.79
CA ALA A 147 9.11 12.80 -12.60
C ALA A 147 7.70 13.22 -12.17
N LYS A 148 7.34 14.50 -12.32
CA LYS A 148 5.98 14.98 -12.04
C LYS A 148 4.96 14.48 -13.06
N PHE A 149 5.30 14.50 -14.35
CA PHE A 149 4.47 13.91 -15.41
C PHE A 149 4.20 12.43 -15.15
N GLU A 150 5.24 11.65 -14.83
CA GLU A 150 5.14 10.23 -14.51
C GLU A 150 4.22 9.98 -13.31
N GLN A 151 4.31 10.81 -12.27
CA GLN A 151 3.43 10.73 -11.10
C GLN A 151 1.98 11.06 -11.43
N VAL A 152 1.71 12.10 -12.23
CA VAL A 152 0.34 12.44 -12.66
C VAL A 152 -0.28 11.34 -13.53
N LEU A 153 0.52 10.69 -14.38
CA LEU A 153 0.07 9.54 -15.17
C LEU A 153 -0.25 8.35 -14.29
N ALA A 154 0.58 8.07 -13.29
CA ALA A 154 0.34 7.02 -12.31
C ALA A 154 -1.00 7.25 -11.59
N ASP A 155 -1.30 8.49 -11.18
CA ASP A 155 -2.57 8.85 -10.54
C ASP A 155 -3.78 8.63 -11.47
N GLU A 156 -3.71 9.05 -12.73
CA GLU A 156 -4.82 8.85 -13.69
C GLU A 156 -5.02 7.37 -14.07
N LEU A 157 -3.96 6.56 -14.00
CA LEU A 157 -4.02 5.11 -14.19
C LEU A 157 -4.33 4.34 -12.90
N GLY A 158 -4.32 4.98 -11.72
CA GLY A 158 -4.50 4.30 -10.43
C GLY A 158 -3.32 3.42 -10.02
N VAL A 159 -2.14 3.64 -10.58
CA VAL A 159 -0.89 2.93 -10.22
C VAL A 159 -0.28 3.59 -8.98
N LEU A 160 0.15 2.79 -8.01
CA LEU A 160 0.85 3.32 -6.83
C LEU A 160 2.18 3.95 -7.25
N ALA A 161 2.38 5.23 -6.95
CA ALA A 161 3.63 5.94 -7.19
C ALA A 161 3.89 6.93 -6.03
N PRO A 162 5.16 7.17 -5.66
CA PRO A 162 5.49 8.18 -4.65
C PRO A 162 5.08 9.57 -5.13
N GLU A 163 4.52 10.37 -4.22
CA GLU A 163 4.21 11.77 -4.49
C GLU A 163 5.48 12.56 -4.82
N VAL A 164 5.42 13.34 -5.92
CA VAL A 164 6.49 14.23 -6.36
C VAL A 164 6.02 15.68 -6.28
N GLY A 165 6.83 16.53 -5.65
CA GLY A 165 6.64 17.98 -5.55
C GLY A 165 7.94 18.75 -5.75
N PHE A 166 7.86 20.07 -5.75
CA PHE A 166 9.01 20.96 -5.92
C PHE A 166 9.01 22.00 -4.83
N VAL A 167 10.15 22.17 -4.17
CA VAL A 167 10.28 23.02 -2.99
C VAL A 167 11.58 23.79 -3.06
N ARG A 168 11.58 25.02 -2.54
CA ARG A 168 12.81 25.78 -2.37
C ARG A 168 13.42 25.41 -1.02
N LEU A 169 14.68 24.96 -1.02
CA LEU A 169 15.34 24.50 0.19
C LEU A 169 16.26 25.57 0.74
N VAL A 170 16.01 26.02 1.96
CA VAL A 170 16.89 26.92 2.71
C VAL A 170 17.56 26.12 3.81
N ILE A 171 18.89 26.11 3.86
CA ILE A 171 19.65 25.40 4.89
C ILE A 171 20.45 26.43 5.67
N CYS A 172 20.12 26.56 6.96
CA CYS A 172 20.77 27.49 7.89
C CYS A 172 20.85 28.93 7.36
N GLY A 173 19.75 29.41 6.76
CA GLY A 173 19.65 30.76 6.18
C GLY A 173 20.31 30.92 4.80
N GLU A 174 20.97 29.89 4.27
CA GLU A 174 21.48 29.88 2.91
C GLU A 174 20.49 29.19 1.97
N ASP A 175 20.05 29.90 0.95
CA ASP A 175 19.21 29.35 -0.11
C ASP A 175 20.02 28.37 -0.97
N ARG A 176 19.53 27.13 -1.07
CA ARG A 176 20.15 26.05 -1.85
C ARG A 176 19.46 25.84 -3.19
N GLY A 177 18.45 26.65 -3.48
CA GLY A 177 17.68 26.62 -4.71
C GLY A 177 16.58 25.58 -4.70
N MET A 178 16.14 25.18 -5.90
CA MET A 178 15.02 24.24 -6.05
C MET A 178 15.41 22.78 -5.86
N PHE A 179 14.53 22.04 -5.17
CA PHE A 179 14.63 20.61 -4.91
C PHE A 179 13.34 19.91 -5.34
N ILE A 180 13.48 18.68 -5.84
CA ILE A 180 12.39 17.72 -5.95
C ILE A 180 12.16 17.12 -4.57
N LYS A 181 10.93 17.25 -4.06
CA LYS A 181 10.41 16.49 -2.92
C LYS A 181 9.81 15.20 -3.45
N GLU A 182 10.35 14.05 -3.03
CA GLU A 182 9.79 12.74 -3.32
C GLU A 182 9.38 12.06 -2.01
N GLU A 183 8.17 11.52 -1.98
CA GLU A 183 7.67 10.70 -0.88
C GLU A 183 8.48 9.39 -0.76
N ARG A 184 8.76 8.97 0.47
CA ARG A 184 9.41 7.68 0.70
C ARG A 184 8.37 6.56 0.61
N VAL A 185 8.58 5.62 -0.31
CA VAL A 185 7.83 4.36 -0.34
C VAL A 185 8.23 3.51 0.88
N ASP A 186 7.44 3.58 1.95
CA ASP A 186 7.58 2.83 3.19
C ASP A 186 6.20 2.43 3.78
N ARG A 187 6.13 1.94 5.02
CA ARG A 187 4.85 1.58 5.66
C ARG A 187 3.87 2.75 5.77
N THR A 188 4.35 3.99 5.92
CA THR A 188 3.48 5.17 5.96
C THR A 188 2.89 5.49 4.59
N PHE A 189 3.67 5.32 3.52
CA PHE A 189 3.15 5.37 2.15
C PHE A 189 2.03 4.34 1.94
N LEU A 190 2.24 3.08 2.35
CA LEU A 190 1.22 2.04 2.21
C LEU A 190 -0.07 2.41 2.95
N ARG A 191 0.03 2.85 4.21
CA ARG A 191 -1.13 3.28 5.00
C ARG A 191 -1.85 4.49 4.40
N LYS A 192 -1.11 5.48 3.88
CA LYS A 192 -1.68 6.62 3.13
C LYS A 192 -2.52 6.15 1.93
N HIS A 193 -2.08 5.07 1.28
CA HIS A 193 -2.79 4.42 0.18
C HIS A 193 -3.78 3.32 0.63
N ARG A 194 -4.14 3.28 1.93
CA ARG A 194 -5.10 2.32 2.53
C ARG A 194 -4.66 0.86 2.44
N ILE A 195 -3.35 0.62 2.51
CA ILE A 195 -2.74 -0.70 2.56
C ILE A 195 -2.11 -0.85 3.96
N MET A 196 -2.83 -1.52 4.86
CA MET A 196 -2.45 -1.62 6.27
C MET A 196 -1.44 -2.75 6.53
N GLU A 197 -1.62 -3.90 5.86
CA GLU A 197 -0.80 -5.12 6.02
C GLU A 197 0.02 -5.44 4.77
N GLY A 198 0.59 -4.42 4.14
CA GLY A 198 1.45 -4.57 2.97
C GLY A 198 2.93 -4.70 3.36
N GLN A 199 3.64 -5.64 2.73
CA GLN A 199 5.09 -5.74 2.78
C GLN A 199 5.70 -5.29 1.45
N LEU A 200 6.63 -4.33 1.49
CA LEU A 200 7.39 -3.94 0.31
C LEU A 200 8.40 -5.02 -0.05
N VAL A 201 8.36 -5.45 -1.30
CA VAL A 201 9.27 -6.45 -1.87
C VAL A 201 9.79 -5.96 -3.20
N GLU A 202 11.04 -6.27 -3.52
CA GLU A 202 11.66 -5.94 -4.80
C GLU A 202 11.85 -7.20 -5.62
N MET A 203 11.55 -7.14 -6.93
CA MET A 203 11.79 -8.24 -7.85
C MET A 203 12.21 -7.76 -9.24
N GLY A 204 13.34 -8.24 -9.74
CA GLY A 204 13.86 -8.01 -11.08
C GLY A 204 13.19 -8.85 -12.17
N LEU A 205 13.30 -8.34 -13.40
CA LEU A 205 12.83 -9.02 -14.62
C LEU A 205 14.00 -9.37 -15.57
N ASP A 206 15.24 -9.01 -15.23
CA ASP A 206 16.45 -9.32 -16.01
C ASP A 206 16.90 -10.76 -15.73
N PRO A 207 16.92 -11.64 -16.75
CA PRO A 207 17.28 -13.04 -16.54
C PRO A 207 18.74 -13.25 -16.11
N TRP A 208 19.62 -12.26 -16.29
CA TRP A 208 21.04 -12.35 -15.92
C TRP A 208 21.32 -11.83 -14.50
N ARG A 209 20.27 -11.39 -13.78
CA ARG A 209 20.33 -10.96 -12.39
C ARG A 209 19.55 -11.93 -11.50
N PRO A 210 19.99 -13.20 -11.36
CA PRO A 210 19.28 -14.19 -10.54
C PRO A 210 19.16 -13.79 -9.07
N ASP A 211 20.04 -12.91 -8.61
CA ASP A 211 19.99 -12.26 -7.28
C ASP A 211 18.74 -11.40 -7.07
N GLN A 212 18.13 -10.89 -8.15
CA GLN A 212 16.96 -10.03 -8.10
C GLN A 212 15.67 -10.74 -8.52
N LEU A 213 15.73 -11.96 -9.09
CA LEU A 213 14.53 -12.63 -9.63
C LEU A 213 13.56 -13.19 -8.58
N LEU A 214 13.96 -13.20 -7.31
CA LEU A 214 13.09 -13.58 -6.20
C LEU A 214 12.67 -12.30 -5.46
N PRO A 215 11.41 -12.22 -5.01
CA PRO A 215 10.97 -11.13 -4.14
C PRO A 215 11.88 -11.05 -2.91
N ALA A 216 12.56 -9.91 -2.77
CA ALA A 216 13.43 -9.62 -1.64
C ALA A 216 12.83 -8.50 -0.79
N SER A 217 12.92 -8.61 0.53
CA SER A 217 12.47 -7.57 1.47
C SER A 217 13.45 -7.44 2.64
N ASP A 218 13.46 -6.25 3.24
CA ASP A 218 14.27 -5.95 4.43
C ASP A 218 13.83 -6.77 5.66
N GLU A 219 12.59 -7.24 5.68
CA GLU A 219 12.07 -8.19 6.68
C GLU A 219 12.02 -9.61 6.08
N PRO A 220 12.26 -10.68 6.86
CA PRO A 220 12.16 -12.05 6.36
C PRO A 220 10.77 -12.31 5.78
N SER A 221 10.64 -12.28 4.45
CA SER A 221 9.39 -12.62 3.78
C SER A 221 9.44 -14.10 3.37
N MET A 222 8.45 -14.86 3.80
CA MET A 222 8.20 -16.22 3.30
C MET A 222 7.78 -16.21 1.82
N LEU A 223 7.58 -15.02 1.23
CA LEU A 223 7.24 -14.79 -0.16
C LEU A 223 8.28 -15.36 -1.13
N ALA A 224 9.58 -15.21 -0.83
CA ALA A 224 10.63 -15.83 -1.61
C ALA A 224 10.53 -17.37 -1.62
N ARG A 225 9.92 -17.96 -0.59
CA ARG A 225 9.64 -19.40 -0.48
C ARG A 225 8.40 -19.78 -1.29
N THR A 226 7.29 -19.07 -1.15
CA THR A 226 6.06 -19.29 -1.95
C THR A 226 6.29 -19.08 -3.46
N TYR A 227 7.07 -18.07 -3.83
CA TYR A 227 7.46 -17.80 -5.22
C TYR A 227 8.38 -18.88 -5.79
N ARG A 228 9.23 -19.50 -4.95
CA ARG A 228 10.07 -20.65 -5.33
C ARG A 228 9.24 -21.91 -5.60
N GLU A 229 8.13 -22.07 -4.90
CA GLU A 229 7.31 -23.28 -4.91
C GLU A 229 6.24 -23.33 -6.02
N ARG A 230 6.05 -22.21 -6.74
CA ARG A 230 4.99 -22.05 -7.74
C ARG A 230 5.57 -21.64 -9.09
N SER A 231 5.29 -22.43 -10.13
CA SER A 231 6.01 -22.35 -11.40
C SER A 231 5.12 -22.06 -12.62
N SER A 232 3.81 -21.91 -12.44
CA SER A 232 2.86 -21.73 -13.55
C SER A 232 2.33 -20.30 -13.70
N GLU A 233 1.89 -19.96 -14.91
CA GLU A 233 1.14 -18.72 -15.17
C GLU A 233 -0.19 -18.68 -14.40
N SER A 234 -0.87 -19.82 -14.26
CA SER A 234 -2.07 -19.95 -13.43
C SER A 234 -1.80 -19.64 -11.97
N ASP A 235 -0.60 -19.94 -11.47
CA ASP A 235 -0.21 -19.49 -10.15
C ASP A 235 -0.11 -17.97 -10.15
N ALA A 236 0.59 -17.34 -11.10
CA ALA A 236 0.71 -15.87 -11.23
C ALA A 236 -0.62 -15.11 -11.25
N ALA A 237 -1.65 -15.65 -11.89
CA ALA A 237 -2.99 -15.06 -11.85
C ALA A 237 -3.60 -15.01 -10.43
N ALA A 238 -3.19 -15.90 -9.52
CA ALA A 238 -3.72 -15.96 -8.16
C ALA A 238 -3.22 -14.83 -7.24
N TRP A 239 -2.06 -14.24 -7.54
CA TRP A 239 -1.40 -13.21 -6.73
C TRP A 239 -1.16 -11.94 -7.52
N THR A 240 -1.87 -11.72 -8.62
CA THR A 240 -1.85 -10.44 -9.34
C THR A 240 -3.27 -9.99 -9.60
N ASP A 241 -3.49 -8.67 -9.57
CA ASP A 241 -4.72 -8.07 -10.06
C ASP A 241 -4.52 -7.67 -11.53
N THR A 242 -5.37 -8.18 -12.42
CA THR A 242 -5.25 -7.97 -13.87
C THR A 242 -5.27 -6.50 -14.23
N GLU A 243 -6.22 -5.72 -13.70
CA GLU A 243 -6.36 -4.30 -14.04
C GLU A 243 -5.14 -3.52 -13.57
N ARG A 244 -4.71 -3.75 -12.33
CA ARG A 244 -3.56 -3.04 -11.77
C ARG A 244 -2.25 -3.40 -12.47
N LEU A 245 -2.10 -4.66 -12.91
CA LEU A 245 -0.94 -5.08 -13.71
C LEU A 245 -0.95 -4.42 -15.09
N VAL A 246 -2.13 -4.31 -15.73
CA VAL A 246 -2.31 -3.62 -17.01
C VAL A 246 -1.98 -2.14 -16.89
N ASP A 247 -2.52 -1.45 -15.89
CA ASP A 247 -2.29 -0.01 -15.68
C ASP A 247 -0.80 0.27 -15.40
N TRP A 248 -0.14 -0.56 -14.60
CA TRP A 248 1.30 -0.47 -14.36
C TRP A 248 2.12 -0.70 -15.65
N ALA A 249 1.75 -1.70 -16.43
CA ALA A 249 2.45 -2.03 -17.67
C ALA A 249 2.27 -0.96 -18.76
N LEU A 250 1.09 -0.33 -18.82
CA LEU A 250 0.83 0.81 -19.69
C LEU A 250 1.62 2.05 -19.25
N LEU A 251 1.74 2.29 -17.94
CA LEU A 251 2.54 3.40 -17.42
C LEU A 251 4.02 3.27 -17.81
N LEU A 252 4.61 2.08 -17.69
CA LEU A 252 5.99 1.83 -18.11
C LEU A 252 6.20 2.11 -19.60
N TRP A 253 5.26 1.66 -20.45
CA TRP A 253 5.30 1.91 -21.89
C TRP A 253 5.13 3.39 -22.24
N LEU A 254 4.12 4.07 -21.67
CA LEU A 254 3.88 5.50 -21.91
C LEU A 254 5.11 6.33 -21.54
N CYS A 255 5.80 5.97 -20.45
CA CYS A 255 6.97 6.68 -19.95
C CYS A 255 8.32 6.19 -20.52
N ASP A 256 8.34 5.27 -21.49
CA ASP A 256 9.56 4.69 -22.11
C ASP A 256 10.54 4.02 -21.14
N ARG A 257 10.03 3.36 -20.10
CA ARG A 257 10.86 2.92 -18.96
C ARG A 257 11.47 1.54 -19.14
N GLU A 258 12.21 1.34 -20.22
CA GLU A 258 12.90 0.07 -20.48
C GLU A 258 14.05 -0.22 -19.51
N ASP A 259 14.62 0.84 -18.93
CA ASP A 259 15.65 0.80 -17.90
C ASP A 259 15.16 0.09 -16.63
N LEU A 260 13.90 0.34 -16.22
CA LEU A 260 13.31 -0.24 -15.02
C LEU A 260 13.16 -1.76 -15.09
N LEU A 261 13.12 -2.33 -16.30
CA LEU A 261 13.09 -3.79 -16.49
C LEU A 261 14.40 -4.46 -16.08
N ARG A 262 15.51 -3.71 -15.94
CA ARG A 262 16.83 -4.24 -15.56
C ARG A 262 17.20 -4.11 -14.08
N GLU A 263 16.52 -3.25 -13.33
CA GLU A 263 16.98 -2.90 -11.99
C GLU A 263 16.20 -3.52 -10.84
N GLY A 264 14.96 -3.97 -11.08
CA GLY A 264 14.05 -4.38 -10.01
C GLY A 264 12.76 -3.57 -10.05
N VAL A 265 11.63 -4.25 -9.94
CA VAL A 265 10.30 -3.67 -9.78
C VAL A 265 9.95 -3.71 -8.29
N ASP A 266 9.54 -2.56 -7.75
CA ASP A 266 8.97 -2.50 -6.40
C ASP A 266 7.55 -3.05 -6.45
N LEU A 267 7.24 -4.00 -5.57
CA LEU A 267 5.93 -4.63 -5.42
C LEU A 267 5.50 -4.54 -3.95
N VAL A 268 4.20 -4.55 -3.72
CA VAL A 268 3.62 -4.70 -2.38
C VAL A 268 2.97 -6.06 -2.29
N HIS A 269 3.41 -6.86 -1.32
CA HIS A 269 2.74 -8.08 -0.93
C HIS A 269 1.67 -7.79 0.10
N MET A 270 0.43 -8.06 -0.27
CA MET A 270 -0.72 -7.95 0.60
C MET A 270 -0.75 -9.16 1.54
N GLY A 271 -0.45 -8.97 2.83
CA GLY A 271 -0.35 -10.05 3.80
C GLY A 271 -1.62 -10.90 3.92
N VAL A 272 -2.78 -10.28 3.73
CA VAL A 272 -4.12 -10.90 3.82
C VAL A 272 -4.42 -11.79 2.61
N THR A 273 -4.33 -11.23 1.41
CA THR A 273 -4.76 -11.92 0.17
C THR A 273 -3.63 -12.70 -0.50
N GLY A 274 -2.38 -12.45 -0.09
CA GLY A 274 -1.19 -12.94 -0.78
C GLY A 274 -0.97 -12.31 -2.16
N ARG A 275 -1.73 -11.29 -2.56
CA ARG A 275 -1.59 -10.61 -3.86
C ARG A 275 -0.37 -9.69 -3.87
N LEU A 276 0.22 -9.52 -5.05
CA LEU A 276 1.23 -8.54 -5.36
C LEU A 276 0.63 -7.39 -6.13
N LEU A 277 1.06 -6.20 -5.72
CA LEU A 277 0.66 -4.95 -6.31
C LEU A 277 1.90 -4.19 -6.80
N PRO A 278 2.04 -3.90 -8.10
CA PRO A 278 3.15 -3.11 -8.58
C PRO A 278 3.15 -1.68 -8.05
N VAL A 279 4.34 -1.18 -7.72
CA VAL A 279 4.61 0.21 -7.40
C VAL A 279 5.50 0.78 -8.49
N TYR A 280 5.07 1.88 -9.09
CA TYR A 280 5.88 2.63 -10.02
C TYR A 280 6.87 3.51 -9.26
N ARG A 281 8.16 3.30 -9.49
CA ARG A 281 9.20 4.12 -8.90
C ARG A 281 10.34 4.36 -9.87
N THR A 282 10.65 5.62 -10.09
CA THR A 282 11.78 6.05 -10.91
C THR A 282 13.08 5.87 -10.12
N ARG A 283 13.90 4.86 -10.47
CA ARG A 283 15.27 4.73 -9.93
C ARG A 283 16.17 5.80 -10.55
N ARG A 284 17.01 6.42 -9.72
CA ARG A 284 17.90 7.51 -10.11
C ARG A 284 19.35 7.00 -10.15
N GLY A 285 20.09 7.38 -11.19
CA GLY A 285 21.46 6.91 -11.46
C GLY A 285 21.61 5.94 -12.64
N VAL A 286 20.54 5.76 -13.42
CA VAL A 286 20.40 4.68 -14.42
C VAL A 286 20.52 5.18 -15.86
N ASP A 287 20.64 6.49 -16.05
CA ASP A 287 20.83 7.08 -17.38
C ASP A 287 22.04 6.45 -18.07
N GLY A 288 21.77 5.63 -19.10
CA GLY A 288 22.78 4.95 -19.89
C GLY A 288 22.85 3.42 -19.74
N LEU A 289 21.98 2.78 -18.95
CA LEU A 289 21.80 1.33 -19.10
C LEU A 289 21.19 1.03 -20.49
N PRO A 290 21.70 0.02 -21.21
CA PRO A 290 21.11 -0.34 -22.48
C PRO A 290 19.69 -0.89 -22.25
N PRO A 291 18.75 -0.64 -23.19
CA PRO A 291 17.40 -1.16 -23.10
C PRO A 291 17.38 -2.68 -22.85
N ALA A 292 16.40 -3.16 -22.08
CA ALA A 292 16.19 -4.59 -21.88
C ALA A 292 15.79 -5.23 -23.22
N LYS A 293 16.50 -6.23 -23.72
CA LYS A 293 16.11 -6.87 -25.00
C LYS A 293 15.42 -8.23 -24.82
N VAL A 294 15.45 -8.74 -23.60
CA VAL A 294 14.92 -10.05 -23.20
C VAL A 294 14.36 -9.93 -21.79
N LEU A 295 13.44 -10.81 -21.43
CA LEU A 295 12.87 -10.89 -20.09
C LEU A 295 13.09 -12.28 -19.50
N ALA A 296 13.13 -12.35 -18.17
CA ALA A 296 13.21 -13.62 -17.47
C ALA A 296 11.93 -14.42 -17.62
N ASP A 297 12.09 -15.68 -18.03
CA ASP A 297 10.97 -16.61 -18.13
C ASP A 297 10.47 -17.01 -16.74
N ARG A 298 9.56 -16.21 -16.18
CA ARG A 298 9.04 -16.33 -14.81
C ARG A 298 7.51 -16.21 -14.78
N PRO A 299 6.84 -16.78 -13.77
CA PRO A 299 5.38 -16.72 -13.66
C PRO A 299 4.78 -15.31 -13.82
N LEU A 300 5.32 -14.29 -13.14
CA LEU A 300 4.83 -12.92 -13.27
C LEU A 300 4.97 -12.38 -14.70
N VAL A 301 6.10 -12.64 -15.37
CA VAL A 301 6.35 -12.20 -16.75
C VAL A 301 5.44 -12.95 -17.73
N ARG A 302 5.26 -14.27 -17.55
CA ARG A 302 4.29 -15.04 -18.34
C ARG A 302 2.87 -14.51 -18.18
N ARG A 303 2.47 -14.15 -16.96
CA ARG A 303 1.16 -13.54 -16.69
C ARG A 303 1.01 -12.20 -17.41
N LEU A 304 2.03 -11.34 -17.34
CA LEU A 304 2.04 -10.06 -18.05
C LEU A 304 1.86 -10.23 -19.56
N LEU A 305 2.45 -11.28 -20.13
CA LEU A 305 2.36 -11.61 -21.55
C LEU A 305 1.19 -12.56 -21.90
N SER A 306 0.31 -12.84 -20.94
CA SER A 306 -0.85 -13.70 -21.17
C SER A 306 -1.86 -13.05 -22.11
N ALA A 307 -2.59 -13.87 -22.87
CA ALA A 307 -3.60 -13.37 -23.80
C ALA A 307 -4.65 -12.48 -23.12
N GLU A 308 -5.05 -12.82 -21.89
CA GLU A 308 -5.99 -12.03 -21.08
C GLU A 308 -5.46 -10.62 -20.79
N VAL A 309 -4.23 -10.52 -20.27
CA VAL A 309 -3.60 -9.22 -19.93
C VAL A 309 -3.36 -8.39 -21.19
N LEU A 310 -2.90 -9.00 -22.29
CA LEU A 310 -2.65 -8.30 -23.54
C LEU A 310 -3.94 -7.75 -24.19
N VAL A 311 -5.04 -8.51 -24.16
CA VAL A 311 -6.35 -8.02 -24.62
C VAL A 311 -6.80 -6.85 -23.76
N ARG A 312 -6.70 -6.98 -22.44
CA ARG A 312 -7.11 -5.93 -21.51
C ARG A 312 -6.26 -4.66 -21.63
N MET A 313 -4.97 -4.81 -21.89
CA MET A 313 -4.06 -3.70 -22.17
C MET A 313 -4.49 -2.90 -23.40
N LYS A 314 -4.95 -3.59 -24.45
CA LYS A 314 -5.50 -2.93 -25.63
C LYS A 314 -6.80 -2.18 -25.33
N GLU A 315 -7.74 -2.81 -24.63
CA GLU A 315 -9.00 -2.17 -24.21
C GLU A 315 -8.75 -0.92 -23.36
N ARG A 316 -7.83 -1.04 -22.38
CA ARG A 316 -7.48 0.07 -21.49
C ARG A 316 -6.82 1.22 -22.23
N ARG A 317 -5.96 0.94 -23.22
CA ARG A 317 -5.41 1.97 -24.11
C ARG A 317 -6.51 2.68 -24.92
N GLU A 318 -7.44 1.92 -25.50
CA GLU A 318 -8.56 2.50 -26.27
C GLU A 318 -9.42 3.41 -25.39
N ALA A 319 -9.66 3.04 -24.13
CA ALA A 319 -10.35 3.89 -23.16
C ALA A 319 -9.58 5.19 -22.87
N LEU A 320 -8.25 5.11 -22.69
CA LEU A 320 -7.41 6.30 -22.51
C LEU A 320 -7.41 7.21 -23.74
N LEU A 321 -7.48 6.65 -24.95
CA LEU A 321 -7.60 7.42 -26.19
C LEU A 321 -8.95 8.12 -26.30
N ALA A 322 -10.04 7.46 -25.90
CA ALA A 322 -11.37 8.08 -25.84
C ALA A 322 -11.38 9.27 -24.85
N ASP A 323 -10.66 9.13 -23.74
CA ASP A 323 -10.51 10.17 -22.70
C ASP A 323 -9.26 11.04 -22.88
N ARG A 324 -8.66 11.07 -24.07
CA ARG A 324 -7.42 11.82 -24.34
C ARG A 324 -7.50 13.28 -23.91
N TRP A 325 -8.63 13.93 -24.15
CA TRP A 325 -8.87 15.33 -23.79
C TRP A 325 -8.68 15.59 -22.29
N ARG A 326 -9.03 14.60 -21.44
CA ARG A 326 -8.88 14.69 -19.99
C ARG A 326 -7.42 14.60 -19.61
N LEU A 327 -6.67 13.72 -20.26
CA LEU A 327 -5.22 13.60 -20.07
C LEU A 327 -4.50 14.89 -20.49
N GLU A 328 -4.85 15.45 -21.64
CA GLU A 328 -4.32 16.74 -22.12
C GLU A 328 -4.62 17.87 -21.13
N ALA A 329 -5.87 17.99 -20.68
CA ALA A 329 -6.27 19.01 -19.70
C ALA A 329 -5.51 18.87 -18.36
N ARG A 330 -5.23 17.63 -17.93
CA ARG A 330 -4.43 17.36 -16.73
C ARG A 330 -2.97 17.77 -16.89
N MET A 331 -2.37 17.45 -18.02
CA MET A 331 -1.00 17.86 -18.32
C MET A 331 -0.88 19.38 -18.42
N GLU A 332 -1.81 20.05 -19.10
CA GLU A 332 -1.83 21.51 -19.18
C GLU A 332 -2.01 22.14 -17.79
N ALA A 333 -2.92 21.62 -16.97
CA ALA A 333 -3.12 22.10 -15.60
C ALA A 333 -1.86 21.92 -14.74
N MET A 334 -1.17 20.79 -14.90
CA MET A 334 0.10 20.51 -14.22
C MET A 334 1.20 21.47 -14.70
N GLU A 335 1.39 21.64 -16.00
CA GLU A 335 2.35 22.60 -16.56
C GLU A 335 2.07 24.01 -16.00
N LYS A 336 0.81 24.45 -16.01
CA LYS A 336 0.43 25.76 -15.48
C LYS A 336 0.70 25.93 -13.98
N ALA A 337 0.49 24.88 -13.19
CA ALA A 337 0.69 24.92 -11.74
C ALA A 337 2.17 24.91 -11.35
N TRP A 338 2.99 24.11 -12.04
CA TRP A 338 4.37 23.81 -11.59
C TRP A 338 5.46 24.55 -12.38
N MET A 339 5.23 24.92 -13.64
CA MET A 339 6.22 25.66 -14.44
C MET A 339 6.65 27.00 -13.81
N PRO A 340 5.76 27.79 -13.18
CA PRO A 340 6.18 29.02 -12.50
C PRO A 340 7.11 28.78 -11.32
N LEU A 341 7.09 27.60 -10.69
CA LEU A 341 7.82 27.31 -9.46
C LEU A 341 9.26 26.84 -9.72
N LEU A 342 9.56 26.33 -10.92
CA LEU A 342 10.91 25.97 -11.31
C LEU A 342 11.73 27.26 -11.52
N GLU A 343 12.78 27.44 -10.72
CA GLU A 343 13.68 28.61 -10.66
C GLU A 343 14.09 29.22 -12.00
N SER A 344 14.10 28.40 -13.05
CA SER A 344 14.49 28.85 -14.38
C SER A 344 13.35 29.43 -15.21
N GLY A 345 12.07 29.03 -15.00
CA GLY A 345 10.90 29.48 -15.79
C GLY A 345 11.14 29.55 -17.31
N SER A 346 12.18 28.85 -17.78
CA SER A 346 12.90 29.30 -18.96
C SER A 346 12.13 28.84 -20.17
N ARG A 347 12.30 29.56 -21.27
CA ARG A 347 11.74 29.16 -22.56
C ARG A 347 12.07 27.69 -22.88
N LEU A 348 13.27 27.23 -22.51
CA LEU A 348 13.73 25.86 -22.71
C LEU A 348 12.98 24.83 -21.85
N GLU A 349 12.76 25.09 -20.55
CA GLU A 349 12.05 24.15 -19.68
C GLU A 349 10.57 24.01 -20.05
N ARG A 350 9.91 25.11 -20.46
CA ARG A 350 8.56 25.03 -21.03
C ARG A 350 8.53 24.17 -22.29
N ALA A 351 9.48 24.36 -23.20
CA ALA A 351 9.57 23.56 -24.41
C ALA A 351 9.85 22.07 -24.13
N ARG A 352 10.66 21.76 -23.10
CA ARG A 352 10.86 20.38 -22.63
C ARG A 352 9.58 19.77 -22.08
N ALA A 353 8.83 20.50 -21.27
CA ALA A 353 7.55 20.05 -20.72
C ALA A 353 6.54 19.73 -21.84
N THR A 354 6.33 20.69 -22.75
CA THR A 354 5.44 20.53 -23.91
C THR A 354 5.89 19.36 -24.81
N ARG A 355 7.20 19.17 -24.96
CA ARG A 355 7.75 18.04 -25.71
C ARG A 355 7.44 16.70 -25.05
N ILE A 356 7.58 16.58 -23.72
CA ILE A 356 7.22 15.36 -22.97
C ILE A 356 5.73 15.05 -23.17
N THR A 357 4.87 16.05 -23.01
CA THR A 357 3.42 15.90 -23.25
C THR A 357 3.14 15.41 -24.66
N LYS A 358 3.78 16.01 -25.67
CA LYS A 358 3.62 15.63 -27.07
C LYS A 358 4.11 14.21 -27.36
N GLU A 359 5.29 13.84 -26.87
CA GLU A 359 5.86 12.49 -27.05
C GLU A 359 4.96 11.43 -26.43
N LEU A 360 4.38 11.72 -25.26
CA LEU A 360 3.43 10.81 -24.60
C LEU A 360 2.15 10.64 -25.41
N LEU A 361 1.52 11.74 -25.82
CA LEU A 361 0.27 11.71 -26.56
C LEU A 361 0.45 11.05 -27.93
N ASP A 362 1.57 11.32 -28.60
CA ASP A 362 1.94 10.68 -29.85
C ASP A 362 2.13 9.17 -29.67
N ARG A 363 2.77 8.74 -28.57
CA ARG A 363 2.90 7.32 -28.24
C ARG A 363 1.56 6.67 -27.93
N LEU A 364 0.68 7.34 -27.18
CA LEU A 364 -0.66 6.83 -26.90
C LEU A 364 -1.47 6.64 -28.19
N GLU A 365 -1.40 7.60 -29.11
CA GLU A 365 -2.12 7.63 -30.38
C GLU A 365 -1.57 6.63 -31.40
N HIS A 366 -0.26 6.63 -31.63
CA HIS A 366 0.37 5.92 -32.74
C HIS A 366 1.20 4.71 -32.33
N GLY A 367 1.56 4.58 -31.05
CA GLY A 367 2.38 3.47 -30.55
C GLY A 367 1.60 2.17 -30.36
N ASP A 368 2.30 1.10 -29.97
CA ASP A 368 1.69 -0.18 -29.61
C ASP A 368 2.30 -0.70 -28.29
N PRO A 369 1.52 -0.76 -27.20
CA PRO A 369 2.02 -1.27 -25.91
C PRO A 369 2.32 -2.76 -25.98
N ILE A 370 1.63 -3.54 -26.83
CA ILE A 370 1.84 -4.99 -26.94
C ILE A 370 3.22 -5.23 -27.56
N ALA A 371 3.55 -4.54 -28.65
CA ALA A 371 4.86 -4.63 -29.28
C ALA A 371 6.01 -4.21 -28.35
N TRP A 372 5.77 -3.29 -27.40
CA TRP A 372 6.77 -2.89 -26.42
C TRP A 372 7.09 -3.98 -25.38
N TRP A 373 6.08 -4.78 -25.03
CA TRP A 373 6.21 -5.91 -24.11
C TRP A 373 6.58 -7.23 -24.79
N ASP A 374 6.40 -7.34 -26.11
CA ASP A 374 6.78 -8.51 -26.92
C ASP A 374 8.30 -8.67 -27.01
N ARG A 375 8.87 -9.25 -25.95
CA ARG A 375 10.31 -9.50 -25.78
C ARG A 375 10.54 -11.00 -25.62
N PRO A 376 11.62 -11.56 -26.21
CA PRO A 376 11.97 -12.96 -26.01
C PRO A 376 12.15 -13.29 -24.53
N LEU A 377 11.51 -14.37 -24.10
CA LEU A 377 11.69 -14.93 -22.76
C LEU A 377 12.91 -15.84 -22.75
N VAL A 378 13.76 -15.68 -21.73
CA VAL A 378 14.91 -16.55 -21.54
C VAL A 378 14.92 -17.12 -20.13
N PRO A 379 15.17 -18.44 -19.99
CA PRO A 379 15.40 -19.06 -18.70
C PRO A 379 16.51 -18.35 -17.93
N PRO A 380 16.33 -18.07 -16.64
CA PRO A 380 17.32 -17.37 -15.84
C PRO A 380 18.56 -18.21 -15.58
N ALA A 381 19.71 -17.55 -15.45
CA ALA A 381 20.97 -18.23 -15.16
C ALA A 381 20.91 -18.95 -13.78
N GLY A 382 21.19 -20.25 -13.75
CA GLY A 382 21.24 -21.05 -12.51
C GLY A 382 19.96 -21.81 -12.12
N GLU A 383 18.94 -21.85 -12.99
CA GLU A 383 17.63 -22.47 -12.71
C GLU A 383 17.71 -23.96 -12.30
N ALA A 384 18.67 -24.72 -12.85
CA ALA A 384 18.88 -26.13 -12.53
C ALA A 384 19.25 -26.39 -11.05
N GLN A 385 19.70 -25.36 -10.31
CA GLN A 385 20.10 -25.47 -8.90
C GLN A 385 18.95 -25.19 -7.92
N TYR A 386 17.84 -24.61 -8.40
CA TYR A 386 16.68 -24.22 -7.58
C TYR A 386 15.46 -25.12 -7.75
N ALA A 387 15.46 -26.02 -8.74
CA ALA A 387 14.37 -26.96 -9.02
C ALA A 387 14.34 -28.17 -8.06
N MET A 388 14.52 -27.94 -6.75
CA MET A 388 14.47 -29.01 -5.75
C MET A 388 13.27 -28.84 -4.80
N GLU A 389 12.38 -29.83 -4.90
CA GLU A 389 11.21 -30.16 -4.07
C GLU A 389 9.96 -29.27 -4.16
N ARG A 390 8.90 -29.80 -4.79
CA ARG A 390 7.64 -30.10 -4.08
C ARG A 390 6.61 -30.88 -4.90
N THR A 391 6.06 -31.90 -4.26
CA THR A 391 4.79 -32.55 -4.59
C THR A 391 3.68 -31.81 -3.84
N VAL A 392 2.80 -31.09 -4.55
CA VAL A 392 1.51 -30.67 -4.00
C VAL A 392 0.70 -31.96 -3.78
N ARG A 393 0.32 -32.27 -2.53
CA ARG A 393 -0.54 -33.43 -2.26
C ARG A 393 -1.87 -33.22 -2.96
N SER A 394 -2.34 -34.23 -3.68
CA SER A 394 -3.66 -34.16 -4.30
C SER A 394 -4.75 -34.15 -3.21
N LEU A 395 -5.95 -33.68 -3.55
CA LEU A 395 -7.08 -33.70 -2.62
C LEU A 395 -7.41 -35.13 -2.15
N SER A 396 -7.18 -36.12 -3.00
CA SER A 396 -7.32 -37.55 -2.66
C SER A 396 -6.30 -38.00 -1.61
N ASP A 397 -5.03 -37.61 -1.75
CA ASP A 397 -3.98 -37.94 -0.78
C ASP A 397 -4.27 -37.29 0.58
N ILE A 398 -4.79 -36.06 0.55
CA ILE A 398 -5.23 -35.35 1.76
C ILE A 398 -6.37 -36.10 2.42
N ALA A 399 -7.39 -36.50 1.65
CA ALA A 399 -8.55 -37.21 2.17
C ALA A 399 -8.18 -38.57 2.77
N GLU A 400 -7.25 -39.31 2.16
CA GLU A 400 -6.73 -40.56 2.71
C GLU A 400 -6.01 -40.32 4.04
N ALA A 401 -5.17 -39.28 4.12
CA ALA A 401 -4.43 -38.94 5.33
C ALA A 401 -5.34 -38.55 6.50
N VAL A 402 -6.43 -37.80 6.24
CA VAL A 402 -7.36 -37.36 7.29
C VAL A 402 -8.55 -38.29 7.49
N GLY A 403 -8.76 -39.30 6.63
CA GLY A 403 -9.93 -40.18 6.69
C GLY A 403 -11.24 -39.55 6.17
N GLY A 404 -11.14 -38.59 5.24
CA GLY A 404 -12.27 -37.92 4.61
C GLY A 404 -12.73 -38.57 3.30
N ARG A 405 -13.83 -38.08 2.73
CA ARG A 405 -14.37 -38.53 1.43
C ARG A 405 -14.28 -37.41 0.40
N VAL A 406 -13.71 -37.69 -0.78
CA VAL A 406 -13.67 -36.73 -1.89
C VAL A 406 -14.83 -36.98 -2.85
N LEU A 407 -15.46 -35.91 -3.34
CA LEU A 407 -16.35 -35.92 -4.49
C LEU A 407 -16.04 -34.67 -5.33
N GLY A 408 -15.48 -34.86 -6.53
CA GLY A 408 -15.02 -33.75 -7.35
C GLY A 408 -13.88 -32.99 -6.68
N ASP A 409 -14.05 -31.69 -6.50
CA ASP A 409 -13.15 -30.76 -5.82
C ASP A 409 -13.47 -30.59 -4.32
N THR A 410 -14.40 -31.39 -3.79
CA THR A 410 -14.91 -31.22 -2.42
C THR A 410 -14.46 -32.35 -1.50
N LEU A 411 -13.84 -31.97 -0.38
CA LEU A 411 -13.54 -32.84 0.75
C LEU A 411 -14.68 -32.80 1.77
N PHE A 412 -15.27 -33.97 2.03
CA PHE A 412 -16.28 -34.16 3.06
C PHE A 412 -15.69 -34.84 4.29
N LEU A 413 -15.86 -34.21 5.45
CA LEU A 413 -15.72 -34.87 6.75
C LEU A 413 -17.12 -35.15 7.29
N ASP A 414 -17.47 -36.44 7.34
CA ASP A 414 -18.73 -36.94 7.87
C ASP A 414 -18.64 -37.05 9.41
N ARG A 415 -19.72 -37.45 10.08
CA ARG A 415 -19.72 -37.58 11.54
C ARG A 415 -18.59 -38.51 11.99
N GLY A 416 -17.68 -38.01 12.82
CA GLY A 416 -16.51 -38.75 13.28
C GLY A 416 -15.55 -37.90 14.10
N ARG A 417 -14.52 -38.55 14.64
CA ARG A 417 -13.38 -37.88 15.28
C ARG A 417 -12.19 -37.95 14.32
N TYR A 418 -11.57 -36.80 14.08
CA TYR A 418 -10.48 -36.62 13.14
C TYR A 418 -9.32 -35.95 13.86
N ARG A 419 -8.14 -36.58 13.82
CA ARG A 419 -6.93 -36.02 14.41
C ARG A 419 -6.07 -35.40 13.31
N ILE A 420 -5.72 -34.13 13.46
CA ILE A 420 -4.90 -33.37 12.50
C ILE A 420 -3.48 -33.28 13.07
N GLN A 421 -2.59 -34.13 12.58
CA GLN A 421 -1.21 -34.28 13.10
C GLN A 421 -0.18 -33.41 12.36
N ASP A 422 -0.51 -33.04 11.13
CA ASP A 422 0.27 -32.15 10.26
C ASP A 422 -0.65 -31.04 9.73
N ASP A 423 -0.07 -29.95 9.22
CA ASP A 423 -0.87 -28.87 8.62
C ASP A 423 -1.73 -29.42 7.46
N LEU A 424 -3.03 -29.19 7.56
CA LEU A 424 -4.01 -29.58 6.56
C LEU A 424 -4.24 -28.43 5.60
N ILE A 425 -3.52 -28.42 4.48
CA ILE A 425 -3.63 -27.37 3.45
C ILE A 425 -4.42 -27.93 2.26
N LEU A 426 -5.64 -27.41 2.07
CA LEU A 426 -6.44 -27.78 0.90
C LEU A 426 -5.94 -27.03 -0.35
N PRO A 427 -5.90 -27.68 -1.52
CA PRO A 427 -5.59 -27.02 -2.78
C PRO A 427 -6.53 -25.86 -3.07
N LYS A 428 -6.05 -24.87 -3.83
CA LYS A 428 -6.87 -23.74 -4.25
C LYS A 428 -8.13 -24.19 -5.00
N GLY A 429 -9.27 -23.60 -4.66
CA GLY A 429 -10.58 -23.94 -5.20
C GLY A 429 -11.24 -25.17 -4.59
N ALA A 430 -10.51 -26.00 -3.83
CA ALA A 430 -11.09 -27.16 -3.18
C ALA A 430 -12.02 -26.73 -2.03
N SER A 431 -13.19 -27.35 -1.96
CA SER A 431 -14.19 -27.07 -0.92
C SER A 431 -14.04 -27.99 0.27
N LEU A 432 -14.17 -27.47 1.49
CA LEU A 432 -14.26 -28.28 2.72
C LEU A 432 -15.69 -28.27 3.26
N VAL A 433 -16.26 -29.47 3.46
CA VAL A 433 -17.58 -29.64 4.07
C VAL A 433 -17.46 -30.43 5.36
N LEU A 434 -17.74 -29.78 6.49
CA LEU A 434 -17.84 -30.41 7.81
C LEU A 434 -19.30 -30.69 8.13
N ARG A 435 -19.68 -31.96 8.27
CA ARG A 435 -21.05 -32.33 8.63
C ARG A 435 -21.27 -32.37 10.14
N SER A 436 -22.54 -32.28 10.54
CA SER A 436 -22.98 -32.37 11.93
C SER A 436 -22.31 -33.52 12.69
N GLY A 437 -21.75 -33.23 13.87
CA GLY A 437 -21.11 -34.21 14.74
C GLY A 437 -19.64 -34.54 14.41
N VAL A 438 -19.01 -33.84 13.46
CA VAL A 438 -17.55 -33.84 13.28
C VAL A 438 -16.85 -33.31 14.54
N ARG A 439 -15.75 -33.96 14.92
CA ARG A 439 -14.84 -33.52 15.98
C ARG A 439 -13.43 -33.48 15.41
N LEU A 440 -12.90 -32.29 15.17
CA LEU A 440 -11.52 -32.06 14.77
C LEU A 440 -10.68 -31.84 16.03
N GLU A 441 -9.64 -32.65 16.19
CA GLU A 441 -8.65 -32.57 17.25
C GLU A 441 -7.30 -32.25 16.61
N ILE A 442 -6.84 -31.01 16.77
CA ILE A 442 -5.67 -30.49 16.05
C ILE A 442 -4.45 -30.54 16.98
N ASP A 443 -3.36 -31.14 16.51
CA ASP A 443 -2.12 -31.26 17.27
C ASP A 443 -1.46 -29.87 17.49
N PRO A 444 -0.64 -29.72 18.54
CA PRO A 444 -0.08 -28.42 18.92
C PRO A 444 0.66 -27.72 17.77
N GLY A 445 0.35 -26.45 17.56
CA GLY A 445 0.92 -25.61 16.50
C GLY A 445 0.54 -26.02 15.05
N ARG A 446 -0.33 -27.01 14.85
CA ARG A 446 -0.82 -27.40 13.52
C ARG A 446 -2.01 -26.55 13.10
N SER A 447 -2.16 -26.35 11.80
CA SER A 447 -3.20 -25.50 11.23
C SER A 447 -4.01 -26.20 10.14
N ILE A 448 -5.22 -25.71 9.91
CA ILE A 448 -6.03 -26.03 8.74
C ILE A 448 -6.10 -24.79 7.86
N LEU A 449 -5.78 -24.91 6.57
CA LEU A 449 -5.91 -23.83 5.60
C LEU A 449 -6.82 -24.28 4.45
N CYS A 450 -7.96 -23.62 4.31
CA CYS A 450 -8.87 -23.79 3.18
C CYS A 450 -8.65 -22.64 2.17
N GLN A 451 -8.33 -22.98 0.92
CA GLN A 451 -8.13 -22.00 -0.16
C GLN A 451 -9.30 -22.00 -1.15
N GLY A 452 -10.50 -22.26 -0.64
CA GLY A 452 -11.76 -22.45 -1.36
C GLY A 452 -12.93 -22.47 -0.38
N PRO A 453 -14.16 -22.78 -0.84
CA PRO A 453 -15.36 -22.67 -0.02
C PRO A 453 -15.32 -23.53 1.25
N LEU A 454 -15.79 -22.97 2.37
CA LEU A 454 -15.99 -23.69 3.63
C LEU A 454 -17.49 -23.80 3.93
N HIS A 455 -17.92 -25.01 4.26
CA HIS A 455 -19.28 -25.28 4.72
C HIS A 455 -19.27 -26.10 6.02
N VAL A 456 -19.58 -25.45 7.14
CA VAL A 456 -19.88 -26.13 8.40
C VAL A 456 -21.39 -26.29 8.52
N ARG A 457 -21.87 -27.53 8.37
CA ARG A 457 -23.30 -27.87 8.35
C ARG A 457 -23.69 -28.60 9.62
N ALA A 458 -23.68 -27.87 10.73
CA ALA A 458 -24.05 -28.39 12.04
C ALA A 458 -25.39 -27.84 12.54
N THR A 459 -25.83 -28.37 13.68
CA THR A 459 -26.99 -27.87 14.41
C THR A 459 -26.59 -27.65 15.86
N PRO A 460 -27.31 -26.82 16.64
CA PRO A 460 -27.04 -26.67 18.07
C PRO A 460 -27.05 -28.00 18.85
N LEU A 461 -27.84 -28.99 18.38
CA LEU A 461 -27.93 -30.34 18.98
C LEU A 461 -26.76 -31.26 18.58
N ASN A 462 -26.26 -31.12 17.35
CA ASN A 462 -25.13 -31.89 16.83
C ASN A 462 -24.10 -30.93 16.21
N PRO A 463 -23.38 -30.17 17.05
CA PRO A 463 -22.42 -29.19 16.56
C PRO A 463 -21.21 -29.87 15.92
N VAL A 464 -20.44 -29.07 15.18
CA VAL A 464 -19.07 -29.42 14.80
C VAL A 464 -18.14 -28.88 15.87
N PHE A 465 -17.23 -29.72 16.36
CA PHE A 465 -16.24 -29.32 17.35
C PHE A 465 -14.86 -29.19 16.71
N VAL A 466 -14.16 -28.11 17.02
CA VAL A 466 -12.74 -27.94 16.69
C VAL A 466 -11.98 -27.57 17.97
N ARG A 467 -11.03 -28.42 18.37
CA ARG A 467 -10.30 -28.27 19.64
C ARG A 467 -8.85 -28.73 19.50
N PRO A 468 -7.98 -28.39 20.45
CA PRO A 468 -6.66 -29.01 20.52
C PRO A 468 -6.80 -30.51 20.80
N SER A 469 -5.88 -31.29 20.28
CA SER A 469 -5.82 -32.73 20.58
C SER A 469 -5.24 -33.01 21.98
N GLU A 470 -4.51 -32.06 22.55
CA GLU A 470 -3.79 -32.20 23.81
C GLU A 470 -4.08 -31.04 24.77
N GLY A 471 -5.13 -31.18 25.59
CA GLY A 471 -5.42 -30.30 26.74
C GLY A 471 -5.14 -28.82 26.48
N ASP A 472 -4.20 -28.24 27.23
CA ASP A 472 -3.81 -26.83 27.15
C ASP A 472 -2.72 -26.50 26.12
N SER A 473 -2.39 -27.41 25.20
CA SER A 473 -1.45 -27.10 24.12
C SER A 473 -2.21 -26.55 22.92
N ALA A 474 -2.08 -25.25 22.65
CA ALA A 474 -2.86 -24.61 21.59
C ALA A 474 -2.52 -25.16 20.20
N PHE A 475 -3.54 -25.31 19.35
CA PHE A 475 -3.30 -25.46 17.91
C PHE A 475 -2.97 -24.11 17.28
N GLY A 476 -2.54 -24.11 16.01
CA GLY A 476 -2.28 -22.90 15.26
C GLY A 476 -3.58 -22.17 14.90
N THR A 477 -3.97 -22.21 13.62
CA THR A 477 -5.18 -21.55 13.12
C THR A 477 -6.06 -22.49 12.30
N PHE A 478 -7.37 -22.22 12.27
CA PHE A 478 -8.25 -22.64 11.19
C PHE A 478 -8.46 -21.42 10.29
N ALA A 479 -7.80 -21.42 9.14
CA ALA A 479 -7.84 -20.34 8.17
C ALA A 479 -8.67 -20.70 6.92
N VAL A 480 -9.39 -19.70 6.40
CA VAL A 480 -9.98 -19.71 5.06
C VAL A 480 -9.49 -18.47 4.32
N THR A 481 -8.88 -18.67 3.15
CA THR A 481 -8.48 -17.58 2.25
C THR A 481 -9.23 -17.71 0.92
N GLY A 482 -9.97 -16.67 0.58
CA GLY A 482 -10.71 -16.54 -0.67
C GLY A 482 -10.24 -15.38 -1.54
N ASP A 483 -11.07 -15.03 -2.52
CA ASP A 483 -10.82 -13.97 -3.52
C ASP A 483 -11.74 -12.75 -3.38
N GLY A 484 -12.56 -12.72 -2.33
CA GLY A 484 -13.61 -11.71 -2.06
C GLY A 484 -15.02 -12.30 -2.15
N ASP A 485 -15.23 -13.32 -2.99
CA ASP A 485 -16.56 -13.89 -3.25
C ASP A 485 -16.72 -15.34 -2.76
N THR A 486 -15.62 -15.97 -2.34
CA THR A 486 -15.58 -17.34 -1.82
C THR A 486 -16.62 -17.56 -0.71
N PRO A 487 -17.59 -18.47 -0.89
CA PRO A 487 -18.59 -18.74 0.14
C PRO A 487 -17.97 -19.38 1.40
N CYS A 488 -18.27 -18.81 2.56
CA CYS A 488 -17.94 -19.37 3.86
C CYS A 488 -19.21 -19.43 4.71
N ILE A 489 -19.83 -20.60 4.80
CA ILE A 489 -21.10 -20.80 5.51
C ILE A 489 -20.83 -21.66 6.74
N ILE A 490 -21.00 -21.07 7.93
CA ILE A 490 -20.68 -21.69 9.20
C ILE A 490 -21.93 -21.73 10.07
N THR A 491 -22.49 -22.91 10.30
CA THR A 491 -23.64 -23.07 11.20
C THR A 491 -23.33 -24.11 12.27
N GLY A 492 -23.50 -23.75 13.54
CA GLY A 492 -23.36 -24.69 14.66
C GLY A 492 -21.91 -25.12 14.94
N LEU A 493 -20.94 -24.24 14.73
CA LEU A 493 -19.54 -24.48 15.07
C LEU A 493 -19.32 -24.24 16.57
N ARG A 494 -18.54 -25.11 17.21
CA ARG A 494 -17.98 -24.89 18.55
C ARG A 494 -16.47 -25.04 18.51
N MET A 495 -15.74 -23.95 18.70
CA MET A 495 -14.29 -23.92 18.53
C MET A 495 -13.60 -23.33 19.75
N SER A 496 -12.50 -23.93 20.18
CA SER A 496 -11.73 -23.41 21.32
C SER A 496 -10.24 -23.77 21.28
N GLY A 497 -9.39 -23.01 21.96
CA GLY A 497 -8.00 -23.38 22.25
C GLY A 497 -6.99 -23.20 21.12
N GLY A 498 -7.32 -22.42 20.08
CA GLY A 498 -6.35 -22.05 19.03
C GLY A 498 -5.68 -20.71 19.31
N THR A 499 -4.66 -20.39 18.52
CA THR A 499 -3.94 -19.10 18.61
C THR A 499 -4.11 -18.29 17.33
N GLY A 500 -3.33 -18.63 16.32
CA GLY A 500 -2.90 -17.78 15.22
C GLY A 500 -1.58 -18.37 14.74
N ALA A 501 -1.34 -18.36 13.43
CA ALA A 501 -0.17 -19.01 12.85
C ALA A 501 0.14 -18.46 11.46
N SER A 502 1.38 -18.67 11.02
CA SER A 502 1.69 -18.54 9.60
C SER A 502 1.64 -19.90 8.91
N VAL A 503 0.70 -20.07 7.98
CA VAL A 503 0.53 -21.31 7.20
C VAL A 503 0.59 -20.98 5.71
N ALA A 504 1.35 -21.77 4.95
CA ALA A 504 1.58 -21.54 3.51
C ALA A 504 2.06 -20.11 3.16
N GLY A 505 2.77 -19.44 4.07
CA GLY A 505 3.30 -18.08 3.88
C GLY A 505 2.28 -16.96 4.09
N GLN A 506 1.06 -17.28 4.54
CA GLN A 506 0.02 -16.32 4.91
C GLN A 506 0.02 -16.16 6.44
N GLY A 507 -0.20 -14.94 6.93
CA GLY A 507 -0.30 -14.65 8.37
C GLY A 507 -1.75 -14.64 8.81
N HIS A 508 -2.05 -15.33 9.91
CA HIS A 508 -3.39 -15.40 10.50
C HIS A 508 -3.26 -15.11 11.99
N SER A 509 -3.85 -14.00 12.45
CA SER A 509 -3.74 -13.51 13.84
C SER A 509 -4.63 -14.28 14.82
N ALA A 510 -5.59 -15.06 14.31
CA ALA A 510 -6.66 -15.64 15.11
C ALA A 510 -6.79 -17.16 15.03
N MET A 511 -7.51 -17.71 16.01
CA MET A 511 -7.90 -19.13 16.04
C MET A 511 -8.75 -19.48 14.82
N LEU A 512 -9.70 -18.61 14.47
CA LEU A 512 -10.46 -18.66 13.23
C LEU A 512 -10.16 -17.41 12.39
N SER A 513 -9.48 -17.58 11.26
CA SER A 513 -9.17 -16.48 10.34
C SER A 513 -9.87 -16.66 9.00
N LEU A 514 -10.65 -15.66 8.59
CA LEU A 514 -11.51 -15.71 7.41
C LEU A 514 -11.23 -14.50 6.51
N HIS A 515 -10.49 -14.68 5.43
CA HIS A 515 -9.97 -13.58 4.62
C HIS A 515 -10.50 -13.67 3.18
N GLY A 516 -11.07 -12.59 2.66
CA GLY A 516 -11.59 -12.53 1.29
C GLY A 516 -12.76 -13.49 1.04
N VAL A 517 -13.74 -13.55 1.96
CA VAL A 517 -14.88 -14.47 1.87
C VAL A 517 -16.22 -13.75 1.96
N ARG A 518 -17.30 -14.43 1.55
CA ARG A 518 -18.65 -14.09 1.95
C ARG A 518 -19.07 -14.99 3.10
N LEU A 519 -18.97 -14.44 4.31
CA LEU A 519 -19.22 -15.12 5.56
C LEU A 519 -20.69 -15.03 5.95
N VAL A 520 -21.29 -16.19 6.18
CA VAL A 520 -22.53 -16.33 6.97
C VAL A 520 -22.21 -17.24 8.13
N MET A 521 -22.16 -16.70 9.34
CA MET A 521 -21.97 -17.46 10.58
C MET A 521 -23.21 -17.37 11.45
N GLU A 522 -23.75 -18.54 11.78
CA GLU A 522 -24.96 -18.66 12.59
C GLU A 522 -24.76 -19.64 13.74
N ARG A 523 -25.39 -19.37 14.89
CA ARG A 523 -25.57 -20.36 15.98
C ARG A 523 -24.26 -21.01 16.41
N SER A 524 -23.19 -20.23 16.45
CA SER A 524 -21.82 -20.71 16.67
C SER A 524 -21.23 -20.13 17.94
N GLU A 525 -20.31 -20.88 18.55
CA GLU A 525 -19.70 -20.56 19.84
C GLU A 525 -18.18 -20.69 19.72
N LEU A 526 -17.47 -19.61 20.00
CA LEU A 526 -16.01 -19.57 19.99
C LEU A 526 -15.52 -19.09 21.35
N GLU A 527 -14.61 -19.84 21.95
CA GLU A 527 -14.12 -19.59 23.31
C GLU A 527 -12.64 -19.91 23.49
N ASP A 528 -12.00 -19.41 24.56
CA ASP A 528 -10.61 -19.73 24.94
C ASP A 528 -9.61 -19.55 23.78
N GLY A 529 -9.63 -18.35 23.19
CA GLY A 529 -8.69 -17.92 22.17
C GLY A 529 -7.38 -17.45 22.79
N ARG A 530 -6.25 -17.96 22.26
CA ARG A 530 -4.91 -17.74 22.83
C ARG A 530 -3.98 -16.95 21.90
N GLY A 531 -4.51 -16.49 20.77
CA GLY A 531 -3.82 -15.64 19.80
C GLY A 531 -3.99 -14.17 20.12
N GLU A 532 -3.77 -13.32 19.11
CA GLU A 532 -4.16 -11.92 19.19
C GLU A 532 -5.69 -11.87 19.23
N ASP A 533 -6.36 -12.35 18.18
CA ASP A 533 -7.83 -12.36 18.11
C ASP A 533 -8.42 -13.76 18.27
N LEU A 534 -9.65 -13.85 18.74
CA LEU A 534 -10.41 -15.11 18.73
C LEU A 534 -10.96 -15.39 17.32
N VAL A 535 -11.50 -14.37 16.66
CA VAL A 535 -11.91 -14.41 15.26
C VAL A 535 -11.36 -13.18 14.54
N ASN A 536 -10.73 -13.39 13.38
CA ASN A 536 -10.26 -12.31 12.52
C ASN A 536 -10.86 -12.47 11.12
N VAL A 537 -11.59 -11.46 10.67
CA VAL A 537 -12.21 -11.44 9.34
C VAL A 537 -11.71 -10.23 8.56
N LYS A 538 -11.23 -10.45 7.34
CA LYS A 538 -10.60 -9.38 6.53
C LYS A 538 -11.15 -9.34 5.12
N ASP A 539 -11.35 -8.15 4.57
CA ASP A 539 -11.73 -7.91 3.17
C ASP A 539 -12.95 -8.75 2.73
N SER A 540 -13.98 -8.82 3.57
CA SER A 540 -15.08 -9.79 3.45
C SER A 540 -16.47 -9.15 3.60
N GLU A 541 -17.47 -9.81 3.02
CA GLU A 541 -18.87 -9.59 3.39
C GLU A 541 -19.20 -10.49 4.60
N VAL A 542 -19.86 -9.94 5.62
CA VAL A 542 -20.01 -10.61 6.92
C VAL A 542 -21.44 -10.52 7.43
N ILE A 543 -22.03 -11.70 7.70
CA ILE A 543 -23.27 -11.85 8.45
C ILE A 543 -22.95 -12.74 9.66
N LEU A 544 -23.05 -12.18 10.87
CA LEU A 544 -22.97 -12.91 12.13
C LEU A 544 -24.34 -12.85 12.82
N GLU A 545 -24.94 -14.01 13.10
CA GLU A 545 -26.26 -14.11 13.72
C GLU A 545 -26.30 -15.17 14.83
N ASP A 546 -26.86 -14.85 15.99
CA ASP A 546 -27.02 -15.79 17.12
C ASP A 546 -25.69 -16.49 17.49
N CYS A 547 -24.60 -15.72 17.56
CA CYS A 547 -23.26 -16.23 17.87
C CYS A 547 -22.79 -15.80 19.26
N ARG A 548 -21.88 -16.59 19.85
CA ARG A 548 -21.29 -16.34 21.17
C ARG A 548 -19.77 -16.36 21.08
N PHE A 549 -19.14 -15.30 21.57
CA PHE A 549 -17.69 -15.13 21.58
C PHE A 549 -17.23 -14.82 23.01
N SER A 550 -16.26 -15.58 23.52
CA SER A 550 -15.73 -15.31 24.87
C SER A 550 -14.28 -15.74 25.06
N GLY A 551 -13.63 -15.21 26.09
CA GLY A 551 -12.33 -15.73 26.53
C GLY A 551 -11.20 -15.56 25.52
N ALA A 552 -10.99 -14.34 24.98
CA ALA A 552 -9.82 -14.01 24.16
C ALA A 552 -8.72 -13.32 24.98
N PHE A 553 -7.49 -13.36 24.45
CA PHE A 553 -6.35 -12.62 24.98
C PHE A 553 -6.31 -11.16 24.49
N SER A 554 -6.55 -10.88 23.21
CA SER A 554 -6.91 -9.52 22.73
C SER A 554 -8.37 -9.52 22.29
N ASP A 555 -8.66 -9.41 21.00
CA ASP A 555 -10.00 -9.08 20.52
C ASP A 555 -10.86 -10.32 20.36
N LEU A 556 -12.15 -10.23 20.71
CA LEU A 556 -13.06 -11.35 20.50
C LEU A 556 -13.38 -11.52 19.01
N VAL A 557 -13.71 -10.42 18.32
CA VAL A 557 -13.94 -10.41 16.88
C VAL A 557 -13.34 -9.14 16.31
N ASP A 558 -12.37 -9.32 15.41
CA ASP A 558 -11.76 -8.25 14.63
C ASP A 558 -12.26 -8.33 13.18
N LEU A 559 -12.85 -7.24 12.72
CA LEU A 559 -13.40 -7.07 11.38
C LEU A 559 -12.66 -5.95 10.63
N ASP A 560 -11.71 -6.34 9.76
CA ASP A 560 -10.97 -5.38 8.95
C ASP A 560 -11.55 -5.26 7.54
N ARG A 561 -11.95 -4.03 7.17
CA ARG A 561 -12.46 -3.68 5.84
C ARG A 561 -13.65 -4.54 5.42
N CYS A 562 -14.46 -4.94 6.40
CA CYS A 562 -15.61 -5.78 6.19
C CYS A 562 -16.88 -4.97 5.92
N THR A 563 -17.84 -5.57 5.23
CA THR A 563 -19.20 -5.02 5.10
C THR A 563 -20.26 -6.02 5.52
N GLY A 564 -21.35 -5.57 6.16
CA GLY A 564 -22.50 -6.43 6.43
C GLY A 564 -23.16 -6.18 7.79
N SER A 565 -23.54 -7.25 8.50
CA SER A 565 -24.31 -7.16 9.74
C SER A 565 -23.87 -8.12 10.83
N VAL A 566 -24.04 -7.68 12.08
CA VAL A 566 -23.89 -8.48 13.29
C VAL A 566 -25.17 -8.31 14.09
N ALA A 567 -25.93 -9.40 14.28
CA ALA A 567 -27.22 -9.37 14.95
C ALA A 567 -27.35 -10.46 16.00
N ASP A 568 -28.06 -10.19 17.09
CA ASP A 568 -28.39 -11.16 18.13
C ASP A 568 -27.17 -11.91 18.72
N CYS A 569 -26.00 -11.26 18.71
CA CYS A 569 -24.74 -11.86 19.17
C CYS A 569 -24.41 -11.47 20.62
N TRP A 570 -23.66 -12.34 21.29
CA TRP A 570 -23.13 -12.08 22.63
C TRP A 570 -21.61 -12.15 22.65
N PHE A 571 -20.98 -11.12 23.22
CA PHE A 571 -19.54 -10.96 23.35
C PHE A 571 -19.21 -10.76 24.83
N GLY A 572 -18.47 -11.70 25.43
CA GLY A 572 -18.19 -11.70 26.87
C GLY A 572 -16.72 -11.89 27.20
N GLN A 573 -16.12 -10.91 27.87
CA GLN A 573 -14.69 -10.91 28.20
C GLN A 573 -14.41 -10.84 29.72
N ALA A 574 -15.45 -10.95 30.55
CA ALA A 574 -15.34 -10.85 32.00
C ALA A 574 -14.40 -11.93 32.59
N GLY A 575 -13.42 -11.49 33.40
CA GLY A 575 -12.54 -12.38 34.18
C GLY A 575 -11.32 -12.90 33.42
N THR A 576 -11.03 -12.41 32.22
CA THR A 576 -9.78 -12.70 31.50
C THR A 576 -8.68 -11.71 31.90
N SER A 577 -7.42 -12.07 31.66
CA SER A 577 -6.27 -11.17 31.82
C SER A 577 -5.89 -10.45 30.52
N GLY A 578 -6.74 -10.55 29.50
CA GLY A 578 -6.50 -10.00 28.17
C GLY A 578 -6.79 -8.50 28.11
N GLU A 579 -6.12 -7.78 27.21
CA GLU A 579 -6.35 -6.36 26.92
C GLU A 579 -6.83 -6.26 25.47
N GLY A 580 -8.14 -6.39 25.25
CA GLY A 580 -8.67 -6.31 23.90
C GLY A 580 -10.13 -5.91 23.84
N ASP A 581 -10.58 -5.73 22.61
CA ASP A 581 -11.90 -5.21 22.30
C ASP A 581 -12.91 -6.37 22.10
N ALA A 582 -14.16 -6.17 22.49
CA ALA A 582 -15.18 -7.20 22.27
C ALA A 582 -15.62 -7.27 20.80
N LEU A 583 -15.61 -6.14 20.09
CA LEU A 583 -15.80 -6.08 18.64
C LEU A 583 -14.96 -4.92 18.09
N ASP A 584 -13.92 -5.22 17.32
CA ASP A 584 -13.12 -4.21 16.61
C ASP A 584 -13.52 -4.14 15.13
N LEU A 585 -13.57 -2.92 14.61
CA LEU A 585 -13.91 -2.61 13.23
C LEU A 585 -12.85 -1.66 12.67
N GLY A 586 -11.91 -2.22 11.90
CA GLY A 586 -10.89 -1.50 11.14
C GLY A 586 -11.37 -1.16 9.73
N GLY A 587 -11.93 0.04 9.52
CA GLY A 587 -12.52 0.43 8.24
C GLY A 587 -13.81 -0.33 7.90
N GLY A 588 -14.31 -0.21 6.67
CA GLY A 588 -15.51 -0.93 6.24
C GLY A 588 -16.85 -0.32 6.70
N ARG A 589 -17.93 -1.12 6.60
CA ARG A 589 -19.31 -0.67 6.86
C ARG A 589 -20.16 -1.74 7.53
N LEU A 590 -20.60 -1.50 8.76
CA LEU A 590 -21.29 -2.51 9.54
C LEU A 590 -22.62 -2.01 10.10
N VAL A 591 -23.56 -2.93 10.26
CA VAL A 591 -24.79 -2.73 11.01
C VAL A 591 -24.80 -3.71 12.18
N VAL A 592 -24.78 -3.20 13.40
CA VAL A 592 -24.80 -3.99 14.64
C VAL A 592 -26.14 -3.80 15.34
N ARG A 593 -26.87 -4.91 15.57
CA ARG A 593 -28.24 -4.87 16.11
C ARG A 593 -28.45 -5.89 17.21
N ASP A 594 -29.13 -5.49 18.26
CA ASP A 594 -29.64 -6.40 19.30
C ASP A 594 -28.55 -7.30 19.93
N CYS A 595 -27.31 -6.79 19.97
CA CYS A 595 -26.15 -7.49 20.51
C CYS A 595 -25.91 -7.12 21.98
N THR A 596 -25.25 -8.02 22.72
CA THR A 596 -24.75 -7.74 24.07
C THR A 596 -23.22 -7.83 24.09
N LEU A 597 -22.57 -6.75 24.52
CA LEU A 597 -21.13 -6.64 24.68
C LEU A 597 -20.84 -6.38 26.16
N GLU A 598 -20.20 -7.33 26.84
CA GLU A 598 -20.03 -7.29 28.28
C GLU A 598 -18.61 -7.58 28.78
N GLY A 599 -18.19 -6.77 29.76
CA GLY A 599 -16.94 -6.97 30.49
C GLY A 599 -15.69 -6.80 29.65
N ALA A 600 -15.74 -6.01 28.58
CA ALA A 600 -14.56 -5.74 27.75
C ALA A 600 -13.51 -4.98 28.56
N THR A 601 -12.28 -5.48 28.55
CA THR A 601 -11.18 -4.94 29.36
C THR A 601 -10.61 -3.66 28.77
N ASP A 602 -10.74 -3.46 27.45
CA ASP A 602 -10.44 -2.20 26.76
C ASP A 602 -11.71 -1.56 26.20
N LYS A 603 -12.19 -1.94 25.00
CA LYS A 603 -13.44 -1.37 24.43
C LYS A 603 -14.49 -2.45 24.16
N GLY A 604 -15.73 -2.17 24.54
CA GLY A 604 -16.88 -2.98 24.11
C GLY A 604 -16.98 -3.01 22.59
N MET A 605 -16.90 -1.85 21.95
CA MET A 605 -16.78 -1.76 20.50
C MET A 605 -15.76 -0.69 20.10
N SER A 606 -14.85 -1.04 19.21
CA SER A 606 -13.89 -0.14 18.60
C SER A 606 -14.22 0.08 17.12
N VAL A 607 -14.17 1.35 16.69
CA VAL A 607 -14.51 1.76 15.33
C VAL A 607 -13.41 2.68 14.81
N GLY A 608 -12.55 2.19 13.92
CA GLY A 608 -11.36 2.90 13.45
C GLY A 608 -11.24 2.96 11.92
N GLU A 609 -10.20 3.65 11.44
CA GLU A 609 -9.75 3.62 10.05
C GLU A 609 -10.82 3.96 8.99
N ILE A 610 -11.55 5.07 9.19
CA ILE A 610 -12.60 5.54 8.26
C ILE A 610 -13.78 4.54 8.15
N ALA A 611 -14.02 3.74 9.19
CA ALA A 611 -15.17 2.87 9.28
C ALA A 611 -16.49 3.66 9.37
N ARG A 612 -17.58 3.03 8.92
CA ARG A 612 -18.94 3.52 9.17
C ARG A 612 -19.75 2.46 9.86
N VAL A 613 -20.46 2.84 10.91
CA VAL A 613 -21.26 1.87 11.65
C VAL A 613 -22.58 2.44 12.13
N VAL A 614 -23.59 1.57 12.08
CA VAL A 614 -24.90 1.76 12.72
C VAL A 614 -24.99 0.76 13.86
N VAL A 615 -25.24 1.24 15.08
CA VAL A 615 -25.42 0.43 16.28
C VAL A 615 -26.81 0.69 16.85
N ARG A 616 -27.64 -0.35 16.95
CA ARG A 616 -29.04 -0.22 17.38
C ARG A 616 -29.46 -1.32 18.35
N GLY A 617 -30.23 -0.99 19.38
CA GLY A 617 -30.81 -2.00 20.28
C GLY A 617 -29.78 -2.79 21.10
N CYS A 618 -28.52 -2.33 21.15
CA CYS A 618 -27.43 -3.09 21.76
C CYS A 618 -27.28 -2.77 23.25
N THR A 619 -26.78 -3.74 24.02
CA THR A 619 -26.42 -3.55 25.43
C THR A 619 -24.91 -3.58 25.59
N PHE A 620 -24.36 -2.52 26.20
CA PHE A 620 -22.95 -2.43 26.59
C PHE A 620 -22.85 -2.38 28.11
N ARG A 621 -22.16 -3.37 28.70
CA ARG A 621 -22.17 -3.56 30.15
C ARG A 621 -20.78 -3.78 30.73
N GLY A 622 -20.45 -2.99 31.76
CA GLY A 622 -19.29 -3.30 32.62
C GLY A 622 -17.94 -3.24 31.90
N SER A 623 -17.83 -2.47 30.82
CA SER A 623 -16.59 -2.31 30.04
C SER A 623 -15.79 -1.08 30.50
N ALA A 624 -14.47 -1.09 30.27
CA ALA A 624 -13.63 0.09 30.51
C ALA A 624 -14.06 1.26 29.59
N ILE A 625 -14.19 0.99 28.30
CA ILE A 625 -14.84 1.90 27.33
C ILE A 625 -15.99 1.14 26.67
N ALA A 626 -17.22 1.64 26.70
CA ALA A 626 -18.33 0.96 26.02
C ALA A 626 -18.15 1.01 24.49
N MET A 627 -17.90 2.20 23.93
CA MET A 627 -17.63 2.37 22.51
C MET A 627 -16.58 3.45 22.23
N ALA A 628 -15.60 3.16 21.39
CA ALA A 628 -14.65 4.15 20.88
C ALA A 628 -14.79 4.36 19.37
N VAL A 629 -14.80 5.62 18.94
CA VAL A 629 -14.83 6.02 17.53
C VAL A 629 -13.58 6.83 17.21
N LYS A 630 -12.79 6.34 16.26
CA LYS A 630 -11.42 6.79 15.96
C LYS A 630 -11.27 7.20 14.49
N ASP A 631 -10.26 8.01 14.18
CA ASP A 631 -9.62 8.04 12.86
C ASP A 631 -10.56 8.27 11.65
N LEU A 632 -11.26 9.43 11.64
CA LEU A 632 -12.28 9.82 10.64
C LEU A 632 -13.49 8.89 10.52
N SER A 633 -13.63 7.90 11.40
CA SER A 633 -14.77 7.01 11.39
C SER A 633 -16.06 7.74 11.80
N ILE A 634 -17.18 7.17 11.34
CA ILE A 634 -18.53 7.68 11.58
C ILE A 634 -19.36 6.59 12.25
N ALA A 635 -19.94 6.89 13.41
CA ALA A 635 -20.85 5.99 14.10
C ALA A 635 -22.22 6.64 14.33
N HIS A 636 -23.29 5.87 14.15
CA HIS A 636 -24.67 6.22 14.50
C HIS A 636 -25.16 5.25 15.58
N VAL A 637 -25.64 5.77 16.72
CA VAL A 637 -26.03 4.95 17.88
C VAL A 637 -27.42 5.29 18.38
N GLU A 638 -28.31 4.30 18.41
CA GLU A 638 -29.72 4.46 18.79
C GLU A 638 -30.23 3.30 19.65
N ASP A 639 -31.10 3.62 20.62
CA ASP A 639 -31.85 2.62 21.40
C ASP A 639 -30.96 1.59 22.11
N CYS A 640 -29.73 2.00 22.45
CA CYS A 640 -28.79 1.17 23.18
C CYS A 640 -28.90 1.41 24.68
N LEU A 641 -28.61 0.36 25.45
CA LEU A 641 -28.46 0.39 26.90
C LEU A 641 -26.98 0.37 27.27
N PHE A 642 -26.50 1.44 27.92
CA PHE A 642 -25.17 1.52 28.49
C PHE A 642 -25.25 1.41 30.00
N THR A 643 -24.75 0.33 30.58
CA THR A 643 -24.83 0.09 32.03
C THR A 643 -23.47 -0.23 32.67
N ASP A 644 -23.19 0.44 33.78
CA ASP A 644 -22.03 0.16 34.65
C ASP A 644 -20.65 0.23 33.94
N ASN A 645 -20.51 1.02 32.87
CA ASN A 645 -19.23 1.21 32.17
C ASN A 645 -18.38 2.31 32.81
N GLU A 646 -17.05 2.21 32.73
CA GLU A 646 -16.17 3.28 33.25
C GLU A 646 -16.22 4.55 32.37
N LEU A 647 -16.25 4.37 31.06
CA LEU A 647 -16.49 5.41 30.06
C LEU A 647 -17.46 4.89 29.00
N VAL A 648 -18.53 5.63 28.69
CA VAL A 648 -19.46 5.21 27.64
C VAL A 648 -18.89 5.47 26.24
N PHE A 649 -18.58 6.73 25.89
CA PHE A 649 -18.03 7.06 24.57
C PHE A 649 -16.63 7.69 24.65
N GLN A 650 -15.70 7.16 23.87
CA GLN A 650 -14.45 7.84 23.53
C GLN A 650 -14.43 8.21 22.05
N VAL A 651 -14.27 9.49 21.72
CA VAL A 651 -14.23 9.95 20.31
C VAL A 651 -12.95 10.74 20.07
N ARG A 652 -12.01 10.19 19.30
CA ARG A 652 -10.66 10.76 19.17
C ARG A 652 -10.00 10.49 17.82
N GLN A 653 -8.91 11.17 17.54
CA GLN A 653 -7.89 10.70 16.62
C GLN A 653 -6.92 9.79 17.38
N ALA A 654 -6.77 8.55 16.97
CA ALA A 654 -5.80 7.62 17.55
C ALA A 654 -4.50 7.57 16.72
N SER A 655 -4.60 7.80 15.41
CA SER A 655 -3.47 7.74 14.49
C SER A 655 -3.29 9.05 13.71
N GLY A 656 -2.07 9.58 13.74
CA GLY A 656 -1.69 10.88 13.16
C GLY A 656 -1.87 11.01 11.65
N ILE A 657 -2.10 9.91 10.93
CA ILE A 657 -2.38 9.91 9.48
C ILE A 657 -3.84 10.21 9.15
N TYR A 658 -4.76 10.06 10.12
CA TYR A 658 -6.17 10.35 9.94
C TYR A 658 -6.53 11.73 10.54
N GLY A 659 -7.80 11.93 10.88
CA GLY A 659 -8.31 13.11 11.56
C GLY A 659 -9.40 12.71 12.57
N GLY A 660 -10.05 13.69 13.17
CA GLY A 660 -11.05 13.46 14.22
C GLY A 660 -12.29 12.70 13.73
N ALA A 661 -12.82 11.85 14.60
CA ALA A 661 -13.98 11.02 14.31
C ALA A 661 -15.32 11.73 14.57
N ARG A 662 -16.42 11.16 14.09
CA ARG A 662 -17.78 11.68 14.29
C ARG A 662 -18.72 10.63 14.85
N LEU A 663 -19.43 10.99 15.91
CA LEU A 663 -20.43 10.16 16.54
C LEU A 663 -21.79 10.87 16.53
N PHE A 664 -22.78 10.29 15.84
CA PHE A 664 -24.17 10.75 15.85
C PHE A 664 -24.96 9.98 16.91
N LEU A 665 -25.42 10.69 17.94
CA LEU A 665 -26.14 10.09 19.07
C LEU A 665 -27.63 10.38 18.99
N TYR A 666 -28.42 9.30 18.93
CA TYR A 666 -29.88 9.32 19.03
C TYR A 666 -30.29 8.99 20.48
N PRO A 667 -31.59 8.90 20.83
CA PRO A 667 -32.00 8.52 22.17
C PRO A 667 -31.42 7.15 22.60
N ASN A 668 -30.82 7.10 23.78
CA ASN A 668 -30.18 5.93 24.38
C ASN A 668 -30.40 5.94 25.91
N THR A 669 -30.23 4.79 26.56
CA THR A 669 -30.41 4.65 28.02
C THR A 669 -29.06 4.48 28.72
N TYR A 670 -28.83 5.25 29.79
CA TYR A 670 -27.59 5.23 30.57
C TYR A 670 -27.89 4.93 32.05
N VAL A 671 -27.27 3.90 32.62
CA VAL A 671 -27.50 3.47 34.01
C VAL A 671 -26.16 3.16 34.68
N GLY A 672 -25.85 3.79 35.82
CA GLY A 672 -24.69 3.40 36.64
C GLY A 672 -23.29 3.60 36.02
N ASN A 673 -23.16 4.23 34.85
CA ASN A 673 -21.85 4.50 34.23
C ASN A 673 -21.06 5.56 35.03
N ALA A 674 -19.73 5.45 35.06
CA ALA A 674 -18.89 6.42 35.77
C ALA A 674 -18.70 7.73 34.99
N ARG A 675 -18.55 7.65 33.66
CA ARG A 675 -18.46 8.81 32.75
C ARG A 675 -19.16 8.52 31.42
N ASP A 676 -19.86 9.51 30.87
CA ASP A 676 -20.59 9.32 29.61
C ASP A 676 -19.74 9.56 28.35
N ARG A 677 -18.78 10.50 28.39
CA ARG A 677 -18.08 10.92 27.16
C ARG A 677 -16.70 11.53 27.40
N GLU A 678 -15.80 11.24 26.48
CA GLU A 678 -14.47 11.83 26.33
C GLU A 678 -14.22 12.11 24.84
N VAL A 679 -13.91 13.37 24.49
CA VAL A 679 -13.77 13.81 23.09
C VAL A 679 -12.55 14.70 22.95
N ASP A 680 -11.71 14.44 21.95
CA ASP A 680 -10.54 15.28 21.66
C ASP A 680 -10.91 16.57 20.91
N GLY A 681 -9.90 17.41 20.62
CA GLY A 681 -10.10 18.70 19.95
C GLY A 681 -10.48 18.61 18.47
N LEU A 682 -10.33 17.44 17.83
CA LEU A 682 -10.54 17.24 16.40
C LEU A 682 -11.86 16.51 16.10
N SER A 683 -12.38 15.79 17.08
CA SER A 683 -13.53 14.92 16.97
C SER A 683 -14.81 15.57 17.48
N ARG A 684 -15.97 15.01 17.11
CA ARG A 684 -17.27 15.58 17.47
C ARG A 684 -18.31 14.53 17.80
N ILE A 685 -19.12 14.83 18.81
CA ILE A 685 -20.39 14.15 19.09
C ILE A 685 -21.53 15.08 18.67
N GLU A 686 -22.43 14.59 17.82
CA GLU A 686 -23.58 15.31 17.28
C GLU A 686 -24.89 14.65 17.75
N PRO A 687 -25.60 15.25 18.72
CA PRO A 687 -26.92 14.79 19.13
C PRO A 687 -27.94 14.89 17.97
N ARG A 688 -28.85 13.92 17.88
CA ARG A 688 -29.93 13.83 16.89
C ARG A 688 -31.21 13.36 17.59
N ASP A 689 -32.35 13.95 17.21
CA ASP A 689 -33.64 13.67 17.86
C ASP A 689 -34.41 12.52 17.23
N VAL A 690 -34.26 12.32 15.91
CA VAL A 690 -35.07 11.37 15.13
C VAL A 690 -34.16 10.57 14.21
N TRP A 691 -34.31 9.25 14.26
CA TRP A 691 -33.72 8.33 13.32
C TRP A 691 -34.42 8.40 11.96
N ASP A 692 -33.62 8.53 10.91
CA ASP A 692 -34.09 8.64 9.52
C ASP A 692 -33.57 7.43 8.76
N GLU A 693 -34.44 6.42 8.57
CA GLU A 693 -34.08 5.14 7.94
C GLU A 693 -33.58 5.34 6.51
N ASP A 694 -34.20 6.25 5.74
CA ASP A 694 -33.83 6.55 4.35
C ASP A 694 -32.43 7.15 4.20
N ARG A 695 -31.90 7.76 5.27
CA ARG A 695 -30.60 8.44 5.26
C ARG A 695 -29.42 7.48 5.49
N LEU A 696 -29.70 6.28 6.00
CA LEU A 696 -28.72 5.29 6.43
C LEU A 696 -28.66 4.06 5.51
N GLU A 697 -29.73 3.73 4.79
CA GLU A 697 -29.69 2.69 3.73
C GLU A 697 -28.66 2.98 2.61
N GLY A 698 -28.20 4.23 2.51
CA GLY A 698 -27.15 4.66 1.58
C GLY A 698 -25.73 4.78 2.17
N LEU A 699 -25.52 4.52 3.47
CA LEU A 699 -24.20 4.61 4.11
C LEU A 699 -23.37 3.36 3.89
#